data_AF-B4JLX4-F1
#
_entry.id   AF-B4JLX4-F1
#
_cell.length_a   1.000
_cell.length_b   1.000
_cell.length_c   1.000
_cell.angle_alpha   90.00
_cell.angle_beta   90.00
_cell.angle_gamma   90.00
#
_symmetry.space_group_name_H-M   'P 1'
#
loop_
_entity.id
_entity.type
_entity.pdbx_description
1 polymer ?
#
loop_
_entity_poly.entity_id
_entity_poly.type
_entity_poly.pdbx_seq_one_letter_code
_entity_poly.pdbx_strand_id
1 'polypeptide(L)'
;MQLLQSYKLHLLQLLLLTVIWRPTPTTAVIEDVLDVLHVVKEVTTGVLKAWDIVQSSPLAASIEFPLMREKQRKVLQRLKEVSRHIDDTEAQHSQYIALAIQSVNNFISNNVPLLSKMNDITDTMNRISSRYEQMQSYETHKDKLEISTLITFAEWTVSPNAYSVHHLMNRLHLTLLGTGNGKIEEQKLLNSSSSSGNLLSQLASNYESAMYVHRAPVLGVDALRNEYFHLVRDLWQYLEKTGNSQNNRDQQLRKVYDSHRSFINKPEMDRAFNDGNQYQILHHYEWALLESKLLNLNGIFYSFKHHLMKATTSNDVEERAVLDLTEAVLRNDKIFSMSQIFQEIEYCMVKQTMYYRAMVKSLDEMCHTKQSPQQFVYSLYTDIALTELKGYTMMEFSWMMLRVYGRGNFTQEAELMRRDYEKRVERTLKLLREVMQRSDRIVYRCDPQKHIKNETYDEVTRLLQGYIVNEVDLNTDDTCRETCDFYQSTRSDSCFKELYCARQPKCTGKIYNCQFVDSDMWVCPSPLNGSRRYEYIEYENGRTLGQRKTCSRGTTKVDSWWRYLFWHCSYCFCLCDEQGIKSDRFFNLRESVADVKQNKVVTGLRFVKRNRVFHLQIQEGQLLPRGSINASTLAWKPVDDYKIFDRNVAKGRDYHTMSYESRSIDLDDIMKMDDNSFVVTGVRFRVLGAHLNLEARLSEFDFKRGELVQPEVNSVWQSNDNTDVSGERRQKLKIHNVDVPTRTVVSSLVASKHNEYIEFVNSGMDKDAAQSTVPYLDIQDVVSSPPVPLAGIGIYYKTRPGFGGFVAPKIITYDFSPHVQVPKNTN
;
A
#
# COMPACT_ATOMS: atom_id res chain seq x y z
N MET A 1 6.67 -22.00 -55.05
CA MET A 1 7.90 -21.31 -55.49
C MET A 1 7.70 -19.80 -55.76
N GLN A 2 6.64 -19.37 -56.45
CA GLN A 2 6.37 -17.92 -56.65
C GLN A 2 5.95 -17.15 -55.37
N LEU A 3 5.29 -17.81 -54.40
CA LEU A 3 4.99 -17.22 -53.08
C LEU A 3 6.25 -16.97 -52.21
N LEU A 4 7.30 -17.77 -52.37
CA LEU A 4 8.57 -17.64 -51.63
C LEU A 4 9.43 -16.46 -52.12
N GLN A 5 9.33 -16.10 -53.40
CA GLN A 5 9.98 -14.92 -53.96
C GLN A 5 9.27 -13.61 -53.55
N SER A 6 7.94 -13.64 -53.45
CA SER A 6 7.15 -12.54 -52.86
C SER A 6 7.46 -12.35 -51.37
N TYR A 7 7.63 -13.45 -50.62
CA TYR A 7 8.06 -13.42 -49.20
C TYR A 7 9.44 -12.79 -49.00
N LYS A 8 10.42 -13.08 -49.88
CA LYS A 8 11.76 -12.47 -49.82
C LYS A 8 11.73 -10.97 -50.11
N LEU A 9 10.91 -10.53 -51.06
CA LEU A 9 10.79 -9.10 -51.41
C LEU A 9 10.03 -8.30 -50.33
N HIS A 10 9.01 -8.90 -49.71
CA HIS A 10 8.28 -8.32 -48.58
C HIS A 10 9.10 -8.29 -47.28
N LEU A 11 9.93 -9.31 -47.00
CA LEU A 11 10.86 -9.25 -45.87
C LEU A 11 11.92 -8.16 -46.07
N LEU A 12 12.43 -7.96 -47.30
CA LEU A 12 13.41 -6.92 -47.61
C LEU A 12 12.80 -5.50 -47.55
N GLN A 13 11.54 -5.34 -47.98
CA GLN A 13 10.81 -4.06 -47.87
C GLN A 13 10.41 -3.74 -46.42
N LEU A 14 10.07 -4.75 -45.59
CA LEU A 14 9.91 -4.57 -44.15
C LEU A 14 11.24 -4.23 -43.48
N LEU A 15 12.35 -4.85 -43.91
CA LEU A 15 13.71 -4.54 -43.43
C LEU A 15 14.13 -3.10 -43.75
N LEU A 16 13.74 -2.56 -44.92
CA LEU A 16 13.98 -1.15 -45.28
C LEU A 16 13.07 -0.16 -44.54
N LEU A 17 11.84 -0.54 -44.20
CA LEU A 17 10.94 0.26 -43.34
C LEU A 17 11.34 0.21 -41.85
N THR A 18 12.00 -0.86 -41.39
CA THR A 18 12.58 -0.91 -40.03
C THR A 18 13.88 -0.12 -39.87
N VAL A 19 14.54 0.29 -40.96
CA VAL A 19 15.79 1.07 -40.92
C VAL A 19 15.55 2.58 -41.05
N ILE A 20 14.35 3.03 -41.44
CA ILE A 20 14.04 4.45 -41.59
C ILE A 20 12.64 4.74 -41.02
N TRP A 21 12.52 4.65 -39.70
CA TRP A 21 11.71 5.49 -38.79
C TRP A 21 11.71 4.80 -37.42
N ARG A 22 12.31 5.44 -36.42
CA ARG A 22 12.48 4.88 -35.06
C ARG A 22 11.15 5.01 -34.29
N PRO A 23 10.51 3.93 -33.81
CA PRO A 23 9.39 4.04 -32.91
C PRO A 23 9.86 4.13 -31.45
N THR A 24 9.23 5.03 -30.71
CA THR A 24 9.42 5.35 -29.30
C THR A 24 8.87 4.25 -28.36
N PRO A 25 9.34 4.13 -27.10
CA PRO A 25 9.23 2.90 -26.32
C PRO A 25 8.13 2.92 -25.25
N THR A 26 7.38 1.83 -25.10
CA THR A 26 6.49 1.50 -23.96
C THR A 26 6.73 0.06 -23.49
N THR A 27 7.96 -0.21 -23.08
CA THR A 27 8.58 -1.52 -22.80
C THR A 27 8.33 -2.05 -21.37
N ALA A 28 7.10 -2.36 -20.97
CA ALA A 28 6.93 -3.22 -19.79
C ALA A 28 5.97 -4.34 -20.13
N VAL A 29 4.71 -4.01 -20.43
CA VAL A 29 3.81 -4.99 -21.06
C VAL A 29 4.25 -5.29 -22.49
N ILE A 30 4.79 -4.30 -23.22
CA ILE A 30 5.36 -4.55 -24.55
C ILE A 30 6.72 -5.26 -24.45
N GLU A 31 7.50 -5.13 -23.36
CA GLU A 31 8.69 -5.96 -23.17
C GLU A 31 8.28 -7.40 -22.87
N ASP A 32 7.32 -7.61 -21.97
CA ASP A 32 6.78 -8.95 -21.66
C ASP A 32 6.09 -9.59 -22.90
N VAL A 33 5.36 -8.80 -23.70
CA VAL A 33 4.76 -9.24 -24.97
C VAL A 33 5.82 -9.40 -26.06
N LEU A 34 6.87 -8.57 -26.09
CA LEU A 34 8.01 -8.71 -27.01
C LEU A 34 8.85 -9.93 -26.67
N ASP A 35 9.03 -10.26 -25.40
CA ASP A 35 9.74 -11.43 -24.91
C ASP A 35 8.95 -12.69 -25.26
N VAL A 36 7.62 -12.68 -25.06
CA VAL A 36 6.73 -13.73 -25.58
C VAL A 36 6.82 -13.82 -27.10
N LEU A 37 6.81 -12.69 -27.84
CA LEU A 37 6.97 -12.67 -29.30
C LEU A 37 8.38 -13.09 -29.75
N HIS A 38 9.42 -12.86 -28.95
CA HIS A 38 10.81 -13.21 -29.23
C HIS A 38 11.02 -14.70 -29.02
N VAL A 39 10.44 -15.27 -27.96
CA VAL A 39 10.36 -16.72 -27.74
C VAL A 39 9.56 -17.39 -28.86
N VAL A 40 8.39 -16.84 -29.24
CA VAL A 40 7.62 -17.33 -30.39
C VAL A 40 8.45 -17.26 -31.68
N LYS A 41 9.19 -16.19 -31.91
CA LYS A 41 10.08 -16.02 -33.07
C LYS A 41 11.25 -17.02 -33.06
N GLU A 42 11.90 -17.24 -31.92
CA GLU A 42 13.00 -18.21 -31.80
C GLU A 42 12.52 -19.65 -31.98
N VAL A 43 11.39 -20.02 -31.38
CA VAL A 43 10.76 -21.33 -31.60
C VAL A 43 10.36 -21.48 -33.07
N THR A 44 9.73 -20.46 -33.67
CA THR A 44 9.31 -20.51 -35.09
C THR A 44 10.51 -20.57 -36.04
N THR A 45 11.59 -19.83 -35.78
CA THR A 45 12.81 -19.88 -36.61
C THR A 45 13.59 -21.17 -36.39
N GLY A 46 13.59 -21.75 -35.19
CA GLY A 46 14.13 -23.08 -34.92
C GLY A 46 13.37 -24.16 -35.68
N VAL A 47 12.03 -24.11 -35.66
CA VAL A 47 11.15 -25.03 -36.41
C VAL A 47 11.30 -24.84 -37.93
N LEU A 48 11.37 -23.60 -38.43
CA LEU A 48 11.58 -23.32 -39.86
C LEU A 48 12.97 -23.75 -40.35
N LYS A 49 14.03 -23.55 -39.56
CA LYS A 49 15.37 -24.08 -39.88
C LYS A 49 15.38 -25.60 -39.86
N ALA A 50 14.67 -26.24 -38.92
CA ALA A 50 14.50 -27.68 -38.91
C ALA A 50 13.71 -28.18 -40.14
N TRP A 51 12.69 -27.42 -40.58
CA TRP A 51 11.89 -27.74 -41.76
C TRP A 51 12.65 -27.56 -43.08
N ASP A 52 13.47 -26.51 -43.23
CA ASP A 52 14.37 -26.31 -44.39
C ASP A 52 15.41 -27.45 -44.50
N ILE A 53 15.83 -28.02 -43.38
CA ILE A 53 16.72 -29.19 -43.34
C ILE A 53 15.99 -30.47 -43.78
N VAL A 54 14.70 -30.60 -43.48
CA VAL A 54 13.85 -31.71 -43.96
C VAL A 54 13.59 -31.58 -45.47
N GLN A 55 13.42 -30.35 -45.98
CA GLN A 55 13.11 -30.08 -47.38
C GLN A 55 14.34 -30.11 -48.31
N SER A 56 15.56 -29.90 -47.77
CA SER A 56 16.82 -29.91 -48.54
C SER A 56 17.43 -31.30 -48.77
N SER A 57 16.78 -32.37 -48.32
CA SER A 57 17.12 -33.74 -48.73
C SER A 57 16.49 -34.05 -50.10
N PRO A 58 17.21 -34.64 -51.07
CA PRO A 58 16.67 -34.97 -52.39
C PRO A 58 15.62 -36.09 -52.25
N LEU A 59 14.39 -35.68 -51.95
CA LEU A 59 13.24 -36.52 -51.56
C LEU A 59 12.14 -36.56 -52.63
N ALA A 60 12.47 -36.29 -53.89
CA ALA A 60 11.50 -36.34 -54.98
C ALA A 60 12.09 -36.94 -56.25
N ALA A 61 12.38 -38.25 -56.21
CA ALA A 61 12.28 -39.11 -57.38
C ALA A 61 12.22 -40.56 -56.90
N SER A 62 11.08 -41.20 -57.17
CA SER A 62 10.80 -42.65 -57.24
C SER A 62 11.73 -43.61 -56.50
N ILE A 63 11.22 -44.41 -55.55
CA ILE A 63 11.73 -45.78 -55.33
C ILE A 63 10.69 -46.61 -54.54
N GLU A 64 10.51 -47.84 -54.99
CA GLU A 64 9.74 -48.92 -54.36
C GLU A 64 10.18 -49.24 -52.91
N PHE A 65 9.21 -49.68 -52.11
CA PHE A 65 9.35 -50.09 -50.71
C PHE A 65 10.25 -51.33 -50.57
N PRO A 66 11.40 -51.24 -49.86
CA PRO A 66 11.48 -51.75 -48.48
C PRO A 66 12.50 -51.01 -47.57
N LEU A 67 12.78 -49.72 -47.78
CA LEU A 67 13.79 -48.92 -47.04
C LEU A 67 13.20 -47.81 -46.12
N MET A 68 11.97 -48.00 -45.61
CA MET A 68 11.26 -47.01 -44.77
C MET A 68 11.69 -46.99 -43.30
N ARG A 69 12.14 -48.12 -42.72
CA ARG A 69 12.40 -48.21 -41.27
C ARG A 69 13.57 -47.35 -40.79
N GLU A 70 14.64 -47.25 -41.58
CA GLU A 70 15.85 -46.53 -41.17
C GLU A 70 15.72 -45.01 -41.37
N LYS A 71 15.00 -44.60 -42.43
CA LYS A 71 14.69 -43.20 -42.72
C LYS A 71 13.64 -42.61 -41.75
N GLN A 72 12.59 -43.36 -41.41
CA GLN A 72 11.65 -42.98 -40.34
C GLN A 72 12.36 -42.79 -39.00
N ARG A 73 13.32 -43.66 -38.67
CA ARG A 73 14.08 -43.57 -37.41
C ARG A 73 14.92 -42.29 -37.34
N LYS A 74 15.52 -41.85 -38.45
CA LYS A 74 16.27 -40.59 -38.51
C LYS A 74 15.39 -39.36 -38.37
N VAL A 75 14.21 -39.33 -39.01
CA VAL A 75 13.26 -38.22 -38.89
C VAL A 75 12.71 -38.11 -37.46
N LEU A 76 12.31 -39.24 -36.85
CA LEU A 76 11.84 -39.28 -35.46
C LEU A 76 12.93 -38.88 -34.47
N GLN A 77 14.16 -39.35 -34.65
CA GLN A 77 15.29 -38.98 -33.79
C GLN A 77 15.61 -37.47 -33.86
N ARG A 78 15.43 -36.84 -35.03
CA ARG A 78 15.58 -35.39 -35.20
C ARG A 78 14.40 -34.60 -34.64
N LEU A 79 13.17 -35.10 -34.77
CA LEU A 79 12.00 -34.52 -34.10
C LEU A 79 12.14 -34.55 -32.58
N LYS A 80 12.74 -35.62 -32.03
CA LYS A 80 13.04 -35.75 -30.61
C LYS A 80 14.09 -34.72 -30.14
N GLU A 81 15.09 -34.42 -30.96
CA GLU A 81 16.04 -33.33 -30.67
C GLU A 81 15.35 -31.96 -30.67
N VAL A 82 14.47 -31.69 -31.64
CA VAL A 82 13.71 -30.43 -31.70
C VAL A 82 12.73 -30.30 -30.53
N SER A 83 12.00 -31.37 -30.17
CA SER A 83 11.12 -31.41 -29.00
C SER A 83 11.88 -31.09 -27.72
N ARG A 84 13.03 -31.75 -27.50
CA ARG A 84 13.85 -31.50 -26.32
C ARG A 84 14.35 -30.06 -26.26
N HIS A 85 14.68 -29.47 -27.41
CA HIS A 85 15.09 -28.08 -27.48
C HIS A 85 13.96 -27.10 -27.16
N ILE A 86 12.71 -27.43 -27.52
CA ILE A 86 11.51 -26.67 -27.13
C ILE A 86 11.28 -26.79 -25.62
N ASP A 87 11.32 -28.01 -25.07
CA ASP A 87 11.14 -28.28 -23.63
C ASP A 87 12.20 -27.56 -22.78
N ASP A 88 13.48 -27.59 -23.21
CA ASP A 88 14.58 -26.90 -22.53
C ASP A 88 14.40 -25.37 -22.58
N THR A 89 13.88 -24.82 -23.68
CA THR A 89 13.61 -23.38 -23.83
C THR A 89 12.43 -22.93 -22.96
N GLU A 90 11.37 -23.76 -22.90
CA GLU A 90 10.21 -23.56 -22.03
C GLU A 90 10.60 -23.60 -20.55
N ALA A 91 11.42 -24.58 -20.15
CA ALA A 91 11.97 -24.68 -18.80
C ALA A 91 12.86 -23.49 -18.42
N GLN A 92 13.71 -23.02 -19.36
CA GLN A 92 14.60 -21.88 -19.14
C GLN A 92 13.84 -20.55 -18.96
N HIS A 93 12.63 -20.42 -19.53
CA HIS A 93 11.83 -19.19 -19.47
C HIS A 93 10.60 -19.28 -18.56
N SER A 94 10.37 -20.44 -17.92
CA SER A 94 9.18 -20.73 -17.08
C SER A 94 8.93 -19.71 -15.96
N GLN A 95 9.99 -19.16 -15.36
CA GLN A 95 9.89 -18.24 -14.22
C GLN A 95 9.50 -16.81 -14.64
N TYR A 96 9.95 -16.36 -15.81
CA TYR A 96 9.56 -15.07 -16.42
C TYR A 96 8.14 -15.13 -17.00
N ILE A 97 7.82 -16.25 -17.66
CA ILE A 97 6.51 -16.52 -18.27
C ILE A 97 5.40 -16.56 -17.20
N ALA A 98 5.63 -17.17 -16.03
CA ALA A 98 4.62 -17.25 -14.97
C ALA A 98 4.20 -15.88 -14.39
N LEU A 99 5.15 -14.95 -14.24
CA LEU A 99 4.91 -13.60 -13.69
C LEU A 99 4.19 -12.69 -14.71
N ALA A 100 4.60 -12.75 -15.98
CA ALA A 100 3.94 -12.03 -17.06
C ALA A 100 2.51 -12.54 -17.30
N ILE A 101 2.31 -13.87 -17.26
CA ILE A 101 0.99 -14.50 -17.42
C ILE A 101 0.01 -14.06 -16.33
N GLN A 102 0.42 -13.94 -15.06
CA GLN A 102 -0.50 -13.58 -13.97
C GLN A 102 -1.02 -12.14 -14.10
N SER A 103 -0.15 -11.21 -14.49
CA SER A 103 -0.51 -9.80 -14.74
C SER A 103 -1.47 -9.66 -15.93
N VAL A 104 -1.14 -10.33 -17.03
CA VAL A 104 -1.96 -10.34 -18.25
C VAL A 104 -3.29 -11.05 -18.02
N ASN A 105 -3.32 -12.17 -17.28
CA ASN A 105 -4.55 -12.89 -16.95
C ASN A 105 -5.49 -12.06 -16.07
N ASN A 106 -4.99 -11.30 -15.10
CA ASN A 106 -5.81 -10.40 -14.29
C ASN A 106 -6.45 -9.30 -15.16
N PHE A 107 -5.69 -8.73 -16.10
CA PHE A 107 -6.20 -7.71 -17.03
C PHE A 107 -7.24 -8.28 -18.00
N ILE A 108 -6.98 -9.46 -18.58
CA ILE A 108 -7.88 -10.14 -19.51
C ILE A 108 -9.17 -10.59 -18.81
N SER A 109 -9.10 -11.09 -17.58
CA SER A 109 -10.26 -11.57 -16.81
C SER A 109 -11.28 -10.47 -16.52
N ASN A 110 -10.82 -9.22 -16.41
CA ASN A 110 -11.68 -8.05 -16.20
C ASN A 110 -12.23 -7.45 -17.50
N ASN A 111 -11.77 -7.93 -18.66
CA ASN A 111 -12.17 -7.44 -19.99
C ASN A 111 -12.91 -8.52 -20.76
N VAL A 112 -14.25 -8.50 -20.71
CA VAL A 112 -15.13 -9.51 -21.35
C VAL A 112 -14.77 -9.82 -22.83
N PRO A 113 -14.45 -8.83 -23.69
CA PRO A 113 -14.07 -9.11 -25.08
C PRO A 113 -12.71 -9.80 -25.23
N LEU A 114 -11.74 -9.48 -24.35
CA LEU A 114 -10.42 -10.11 -24.32
C LEU A 114 -10.51 -11.53 -23.76
N LEU A 115 -11.34 -11.74 -22.74
CA LEU A 115 -11.59 -13.05 -22.13
C LEU A 115 -12.16 -14.04 -23.15
N SER A 116 -13.09 -13.63 -24.01
CA SER A 116 -13.63 -14.48 -25.08
C SER A 116 -12.55 -14.94 -26.06
N LYS A 117 -11.65 -14.03 -26.47
CA LYS A 117 -10.54 -14.36 -27.40
C LYS A 117 -9.49 -15.25 -26.74
N MET A 118 -9.23 -15.06 -25.45
CA MET A 118 -8.34 -15.92 -24.68
C MET A 118 -8.90 -17.34 -24.59
N ASN A 119 -10.20 -17.50 -24.34
CA ASN A 119 -10.85 -18.82 -24.33
C ASN A 119 -10.76 -19.51 -25.70
N ASP A 120 -10.92 -18.77 -26.81
CA ASP A 120 -10.74 -19.30 -28.17
C ASP A 120 -9.31 -19.76 -28.44
N ILE A 121 -8.31 -19.02 -27.94
CA ILE A 121 -6.89 -19.37 -28.05
C ILE A 121 -6.61 -20.64 -27.24
N THR A 122 -7.09 -20.72 -26.01
CA THR A 122 -6.92 -21.89 -25.14
C THR A 122 -7.55 -23.14 -25.75
N ASP A 123 -8.78 -23.08 -26.28
CA ASP A 123 -9.40 -24.24 -26.98
C ASP A 123 -8.58 -24.66 -28.21
N THR A 124 -8.12 -23.69 -29.00
CA THR A 124 -7.32 -23.99 -30.21
C THR A 124 -5.97 -24.62 -29.86
N MET A 125 -5.28 -24.10 -28.83
CA MET A 125 -4.02 -24.67 -28.34
C MET A 125 -4.20 -26.07 -27.78
N ASN A 126 -5.22 -26.31 -26.96
CA ASN A 126 -5.49 -27.64 -26.39
C ASN A 126 -5.70 -28.70 -27.47
N ARG A 127 -6.37 -28.35 -28.58
CA ARG A 127 -6.54 -29.26 -29.73
C ARG A 127 -5.23 -29.57 -30.45
N ILE A 128 -4.35 -28.57 -30.60
CA ILE A 128 -3.03 -28.77 -31.20
C ILE A 128 -2.15 -29.64 -30.28
N SER A 129 -2.10 -29.32 -28.98
CA SER A 129 -1.34 -30.08 -27.99
C SER A 129 -1.81 -31.53 -27.88
N SER A 130 -3.13 -31.77 -27.86
CA SER A 130 -3.67 -33.14 -27.84
C SER A 130 -3.23 -33.97 -29.05
N ARG A 131 -3.15 -33.38 -30.25
CA ARG A 131 -2.62 -34.06 -31.45
C ARG A 131 -1.12 -34.32 -31.36
N TYR A 132 -0.39 -33.41 -30.76
CA TYR A 132 1.04 -33.55 -30.53
C TYR A 132 1.36 -34.64 -29.49
N GLU A 133 0.63 -34.69 -28.38
CA GLU A 133 0.73 -35.78 -27.37
C GLU A 133 0.39 -37.14 -27.97
N GLN A 134 -0.65 -37.20 -28.82
CA GLN A 134 -1.01 -38.40 -29.56
C GLN A 134 0.14 -38.86 -30.49
N MET A 135 0.82 -37.93 -31.15
CA MET A 135 2.01 -38.21 -31.97
C MET A 135 3.16 -38.78 -31.13
N GLN A 136 3.45 -38.18 -29.97
CA GLN A 136 4.50 -38.65 -29.05
C GLN A 136 4.18 -40.05 -28.50
N SER A 137 2.92 -40.30 -28.15
CA SER A 137 2.45 -41.64 -27.74
C SER A 137 2.61 -42.66 -28.86
N TYR A 138 2.34 -42.27 -30.11
CA TYR A 138 2.55 -43.15 -31.26
C TYR A 138 4.02 -43.40 -31.57
N GLU A 139 4.89 -42.43 -31.38
CA GLU A 139 6.34 -42.61 -31.50
C GLU A 139 6.87 -43.64 -30.49
N THR A 140 6.45 -43.57 -29.23
CA THR A 140 6.90 -44.49 -28.17
C THR A 140 6.46 -45.94 -28.40
N HIS A 141 5.36 -46.16 -29.12
CA HIS A 141 4.80 -47.48 -29.42
C HIS A 141 4.91 -47.87 -30.90
N LYS A 142 5.75 -47.19 -31.68
CA LYS A 142 5.85 -47.32 -33.15
C LYS A 142 6.00 -48.75 -33.68
N ASP A 143 6.62 -49.64 -32.90
CA ASP A 143 6.88 -51.03 -33.31
C ASP A 143 5.67 -51.96 -33.07
N LYS A 144 4.60 -51.45 -32.42
CA LYS A 144 3.37 -52.18 -32.07
C LYS A 144 2.11 -51.61 -32.73
N LEU A 145 2.22 -50.51 -33.47
CA LEU A 145 1.09 -49.82 -34.09
C LEU A 145 0.87 -50.32 -35.52
N GLU A 146 -0.41 -50.46 -35.91
CA GLU A 146 -0.75 -50.79 -37.28
C GLU A 146 -0.46 -49.62 -38.23
N ILE A 147 -0.07 -49.95 -39.46
CA ILE A 147 0.21 -48.97 -40.52
C ILE A 147 -1.05 -48.13 -40.83
N SER A 148 -2.24 -48.76 -40.79
CA SER A 148 -3.54 -48.11 -40.97
C SER A 148 -3.77 -46.99 -39.94
N THR A 149 -3.42 -47.22 -38.67
CA THR A 149 -3.53 -46.23 -37.58
C THR A 149 -2.61 -45.03 -37.81
N LEU A 150 -1.38 -45.27 -38.27
CA LEU A 150 -0.41 -44.21 -38.56
C LEU A 150 -0.81 -43.39 -39.79
N ILE A 151 -1.34 -44.03 -40.83
CA ILE A 151 -1.86 -43.35 -42.03
C ILE A 151 -3.07 -42.49 -41.67
N THR A 152 -4.02 -43.04 -40.91
CA THR A 152 -5.21 -42.30 -40.46
C THR A 152 -4.81 -41.09 -39.62
N PHE A 153 -3.87 -41.26 -38.69
CA PHE A 153 -3.35 -40.14 -37.91
C PHE A 153 -2.71 -39.05 -38.77
N ALA A 154 -1.89 -39.45 -39.76
CA ALA A 154 -1.27 -38.51 -40.69
C ALA A 154 -2.33 -37.75 -41.50
N GLU A 155 -3.29 -38.47 -42.09
CA GLU A 155 -4.40 -37.88 -42.84
C GLU A 155 -5.19 -36.86 -42.00
N TRP A 156 -5.55 -37.20 -40.76
CA TRP A 156 -6.29 -36.29 -39.88
C TRP A 156 -5.47 -35.06 -39.45
N THR A 157 -4.15 -35.19 -39.42
CA THR A 157 -3.23 -34.10 -39.07
C THR A 157 -3.07 -33.12 -40.23
N VAL A 158 -3.01 -33.61 -41.46
CA VAL A 158 -2.68 -32.80 -42.66
C VAL A 158 -3.86 -32.50 -43.58
N SER A 159 -5.04 -33.10 -43.35
CA SER A 159 -6.20 -32.92 -44.22
C SER A 159 -6.62 -31.45 -44.35
N PRO A 160 -7.15 -31.02 -45.50
CA PRO A 160 -7.66 -29.65 -45.69
C PRO A 160 -9.06 -29.48 -45.06
N ASN A 161 -9.23 -29.88 -43.79
CA ASN A 161 -10.48 -29.75 -43.04
C ASN A 161 -10.32 -28.80 -41.84
N ALA A 162 -11.43 -28.40 -41.23
CA ALA A 162 -11.44 -27.42 -40.13
C ALA A 162 -10.77 -27.93 -38.83
N TYR A 163 -10.43 -29.22 -38.76
CA TYR A 163 -9.86 -29.88 -37.58
C TYR A 163 -8.38 -30.23 -37.75
N SER A 164 -7.80 -29.97 -38.92
CA SER A 164 -6.39 -30.24 -39.16
C SER A 164 -5.52 -29.27 -38.41
N VAL A 165 -4.31 -29.72 -38.08
CA VAL A 165 -3.35 -28.89 -37.36
C VAL A 165 -3.04 -27.62 -38.17
N HIS A 166 -3.01 -27.72 -39.49
CA HIS A 166 -2.85 -26.55 -40.36
C HIS A 166 -3.96 -25.50 -40.19
N HIS A 167 -5.23 -25.92 -40.15
CA HIS A 167 -6.34 -24.99 -39.95
C HIS A 167 -6.38 -24.41 -38.53
N LEU A 168 -6.10 -25.24 -37.52
CA LEU A 168 -6.02 -24.79 -36.12
C LEU A 168 -4.89 -23.78 -35.92
N MET A 169 -3.72 -24.00 -36.53
CA MET A 169 -2.62 -23.04 -36.51
C MET A 169 -2.99 -21.72 -37.20
N ASN A 170 -3.71 -21.78 -38.32
CA ASN A 170 -4.19 -20.57 -39.00
C ASN A 170 -5.23 -19.81 -38.17
N ARG A 171 -6.15 -20.53 -37.50
CA ARG A 171 -7.12 -19.92 -36.58
C ARG A 171 -6.41 -19.26 -35.39
N LEU A 172 -5.42 -19.92 -34.80
CA LEU A 172 -4.59 -19.37 -33.73
C LEU A 172 -3.88 -18.09 -34.19
N HIS A 173 -3.29 -18.12 -35.39
CA HIS A 173 -2.65 -16.96 -36.02
C HIS A 173 -3.63 -15.79 -36.20
N LEU A 174 -4.82 -16.04 -36.75
CA LEU A 174 -5.84 -15.00 -36.98
C LEU A 174 -6.35 -14.37 -35.67
N THR A 175 -6.57 -15.18 -34.62
CA THR A 175 -7.04 -14.67 -33.32
C THR A 175 -5.97 -13.81 -32.62
N LEU A 176 -4.70 -14.19 -32.73
CA LEU A 176 -3.57 -13.46 -32.13
C LEU A 176 -3.16 -12.23 -32.95
N LEU A 177 -3.04 -12.36 -34.27
CA LEU A 177 -2.31 -11.43 -35.16
C LEU A 177 -3.19 -10.78 -36.24
N GLY A 178 -4.40 -11.27 -36.51
CA GLY A 178 -5.36 -10.68 -37.46
C GLY A 178 -5.10 -10.99 -38.94
N THR A 179 -6.01 -10.53 -39.82
CA THR A 179 -5.98 -10.80 -41.27
C THR A 179 -5.07 -9.80 -42.01
N GLY A 180 -3.89 -10.23 -42.43
CA GLY A 180 -3.06 -9.48 -43.36
C GLY A 180 -3.53 -9.67 -44.81
N ASN A 181 -4.36 -8.76 -45.33
CA ASN A 181 -4.53 -8.58 -46.78
C ASN A 181 -4.14 -7.16 -47.14
N GLY A 182 -3.07 -7.03 -47.93
CA GLY A 182 -2.52 -5.76 -48.36
C GLY A 182 -3.48 -4.97 -49.25
N LYS A 183 -3.87 -3.79 -48.78
CA LYS A 183 -3.92 -2.53 -49.52
C LYS A 183 -4.11 -1.41 -48.51
N ILE A 184 -3.15 -0.50 -48.51
CA ILE A 184 -3.17 0.77 -47.78
C ILE A 184 -4.27 1.62 -48.43
N GLU A 185 -5.38 1.84 -47.72
CA GLU A 185 -6.15 3.09 -47.84
C GLU A 185 -6.03 3.82 -46.49
N GLU A 186 -5.04 4.69 -46.46
CA GLU A 186 -4.61 5.52 -45.34
C GLU A 186 -5.57 6.70 -45.16
N GLN A 187 -6.84 6.47 -44.78
CA GLN A 187 -7.72 7.58 -44.35
C GLN A 187 -9.00 7.25 -43.56
N LYS A 188 -9.12 6.07 -42.94
CA LYS A 188 -10.30 5.72 -42.12
C LYS A 188 -10.01 5.12 -40.74
N LEU A 189 -8.83 5.36 -40.16
CA LEU A 189 -8.49 4.85 -38.80
C LEU A 189 -8.94 5.75 -37.64
N LEU A 190 -9.55 6.91 -37.90
CA LEU A 190 -10.04 7.79 -36.83
C LEU A 190 -11.54 7.68 -36.56
N ASN A 191 -12.29 6.87 -37.31
CA ASN A 191 -13.75 6.76 -37.15
C ASN A 191 -14.25 5.33 -37.42
N SER A 192 -13.99 4.39 -36.51
CA SER A 192 -14.88 3.24 -36.34
C SER A 192 -14.66 2.54 -35.00
N SER A 193 -15.61 2.71 -34.10
CA SER A 193 -15.85 1.90 -32.91
C SER A 193 -16.34 0.49 -33.30
N SER A 194 -15.49 -0.35 -33.90
CA SER A 194 -15.85 -1.74 -34.25
C SER A 194 -15.04 -2.75 -33.45
N SER A 195 -15.73 -3.67 -32.78
CA SER A 195 -15.23 -4.72 -31.89
C SER A 195 -14.42 -5.84 -32.59
N SER A 196 -13.80 -5.58 -33.74
CA SER A 196 -13.22 -6.60 -34.63
C SER A 196 -11.68 -6.54 -34.75
N GLY A 197 -10.99 -6.08 -33.70
CA GLY A 197 -9.53 -6.14 -33.62
C GLY A 197 -9.00 -7.53 -33.23
N ASN A 198 -7.78 -7.90 -33.66
CA ASN A 198 -7.05 -9.07 -33.13
C ASN A 198 -6.68 -8.84 -31.64
N LEU A 199 -6.32 -9.90 -30.90
CA LEU A 199 -6.05 -9.80 -29.45
C LEU A 199 -5.00 -8.72 -29.15
N LEU A 200 -3.90 -8.67 -29.91
CA LEU A 200 -2.81 -7.72 -29.70
C LEU A 200 -3.21 -6.26 -29.93
N SER A 201 -4.02 -5.98 -30.96
CA SER A 201 -4.53 -4.64 -31.26
C SER A 201 -5.52 -4.15 -30.19
N GLN A 202 -6.34 -5.04 -29.62
CA GLN A 202 -7.25 -4.70 -28.54
C GLN A 202 -6.52 -4.50 -27.20
N LEU A 203 -5.49 -5.29 -26.93
CA LEU A 203 -4.58 -5.06 -25.80
C LEU A 203 -3.87 -3.70 -25.92
N ALA A 204 -3.37 -3.36 -27.11
CA ALA A 204 -2.73 -2.07 -27.37
C ALA A 204 -3.70 -0.88 -27.24
N SER A 205 -4.88 -0.97 -27.85
CA SER A 205 -5.93 0.06 -27.82
C SER A 205 -6.44 0.34 -26.40
N ASN A 206 -6.72 -0.71 -25.62
CA ASN A 206 -7.24 -0.57 -24.26
C ASN A 206 -6.15 -0.05 -23.30
N TYR A 207 -4.88 -0.36 -23.58
CA TYR A 207 -3.75 0.18 -22.82
C TYR A 207 -3.47 1.65 -23.15
N GLU A 208 -3.53 2.06 -24.42
CA GLU A 208 -3.42 3.47 -24.82
C GLU A 208 -4.53 4.33 -24.22
N SER A 209 -5.75 3.80 -24.16
CA SER A 209 -6.90 4.46 -23.51
C SER A 209 -6.68 4.66 -22.00
N ALA A 210 -5.99 3.74 -21.33
CA ALA A 210 -5.59 3.86 -19.93
C ALA A 210 -4.38 4.81 -19.72
N MET A 211 -3.57 5.05 -20.76
CA MET A 211 -2.36 5.89 -20.70
C MET A 211 -2.63 7.38 -20.95
N TYR A 212 -3.84 7.75 -21.38
CA TYR A 212 -4.25 9.16 -21.54
C TYR A 212 -4.65 9.85 -20.23
N VAL A 213 -4.57 9.16 -19.09
CA VAL A 213 -4.48 9.81 -17.77
C VAL A 213 -3.08 10.43 -17.66
N HIS A 214 -3.01 11.76 -17.54
CA HIS A 214 -1.77 12.56 -17.49
C HIS A 214 -0.57 11.82 -16.86
N ARG A 215 0.59 11.78 -17.55
CA ARG A 215 1.86 11.31 -16.95
C ARG A 215 1.99 11.95 -15.58
N ALA A 216 1.96 11.13 -14.53
CA ALA A 216 2.09 11.60 -13.17
C ALA A 216 3.35 12.50 -13.06
N PRO A 217 3.36 13.54 -12.23
CA PRO A 217 4.59 14.27 -11.95
C PRO A 217 5.63 13.36 -11.25
N VAL A 218 6.92 13.53 -11.54
CA VAL A 218 8.03 12.78 -10.90
C VAL A 218 8.19 13.12 -9.41
N LEU A 219 9.10 12.47 -8.68
CA LEU A 219 9.46 12.88 -7.31
C LEU A 219 10.24 14.19 -7.28
N GLY A 220 10.35 14.81 -6.11
CA GLY A 220 11.08 16.09 -5.93
C GLY A 220 12.56 15.98 -6.27
N VAL A 221 13.24 14.97 -5.73
CA VAL A 221 14.66 14.72 -6.01
C VAL A 221 14.91 14.38 -7.48
N ASP A 222 13.99 13.65 -8.12
CA ASP A 222 14.09 13.30 -9.55
C ASP A 222 13.91 14.53 -10.44
N ALA A 223 12.99 15.44 -10.08
CA ALA A 223 12.82 16.70 -10.78
C ALA A 223 14.08 17.57 -10.68
N LEU A 224 14.66 17.66 -9.49
CA LEU A 224 15.90 18.42 -9.25
C LEU A 224 17.09 17.81 -10.01
N ARG A 225 17.20 16.49 -10.06
CA ARG A 225 18.19 15.76 -10.86
C ARG A 225 18.03 16.06 -12.36
N ASN A 226 16.82 15.96 -12.88
CA ASN A 226 16.56 16.23 -14.30
C ASN A 226 16.90 17.68 -14.67
N GLU A 227 16.56 18.62 -13.80
CA GLU A 227 16.93 20.02 -13.98
C GLU A 227 18.46 20.20 -14.02
N TYR A 228 19.20 19.52 -13.14
CA TYR A 228 20.65 19.53 -13.15
C TYR A 228 21.25 18.94 -14.42
N PHE A 229 20.71 17.82 -14.91
CA PHE A 229 21.17 17.20 -16.15
C PHE A 229 21.00 18.12 -17.36
N HIS A 230 19.88 18.85 -17.43
CA HIS A 230 19.68 19.87 -18.45
C HIS A 230 20.72 20.99 -18.33
N LEU A 231 20.95 21.49 -17.12
CA LEU A 231 21.96 22.52 -16.86
C LEU A 231 23.37 22.08 -17.31
N VAL A 232 23.80 20.89 -16.89
CA VAL A 232 25.12 20.34 -17.23
C VAL A 232 25.29 20.16 -18.73
N ARG A 233 24.26 19.65 -19.42
CA ARG A 233 24.30 19.49 -20.89
C ARG A 233 24.48 20.83 -21.59
N ASP A 234 23.73 21.84 -21.16
CA ASP A 234 23.79 23.18 -21.76
C ASP A 234 25.16 23.84 -21.51
N LEU A 235 25.74 23.65 -20.32
CA LEU A 235 27.09 24.13 -19.99
C LEU A 235 28.18 23.45 -20.81
N TRP A 236 28.15 22.12 -20.97
CA TRP A 236 29.12 21.41 -21.81
C TRP A 236 29.01 21.84 -23.29
N GLN A 237 27.80 22.00 -23.83
CA GLN A 237 27.59 22.52 -25.18
C GLN A 237 28.12 23.95 -25.34
N TYR A 238 27.96 24.78 -24.31
CA TYR A 238 28.51 26.13 -24.29
C TYR A 238 30.05 26.13 -24.28
N LEU A 239 30.68 25.29 -23.45
CA LEU A 239 32.13 25.14 -23.39
C LEU A 239 32.73 24.59 -24.70
N GLU A 240 32.02 23.69 -25.37
CA GLU A 240 32.42 23.17 -26.68
C GLU A 240 32.39 24.25 -27.76
N LYS A 241 31.32 25.04 -27.82
CA LYS A 241 31.19 26.16 -28.78
C LYS A 241 32.19 27.29 -28.54
N THR A 242 32.58 27.52 -27.30
CA THR A 242 33.45 28.65 -26.92
C THR A 242 34.94 28.28 -26.80
N GLY A 243 35.29 26.99 -26.93
CA GLY A 243 36.63 26.45 -26.66
C GLY A 243 37.76 26.93 -27.58
N ASN A 244 37.47 27.47 -28.77
CA ASN A 244 38.49 27.87 -29.75
C ASN A 244 39.00 29.32 -29.63
N SER A 245 38.52 30.11 -28.67
CA SER A 245 38.94 31.52 -28.50
C SER A 245 39.47 31.78 -27.10
N GLN A 246 40.76 32.12 -26.99
CA GLN A 246 41.39 32.53 -25.72
C GLN A 246 40.72 33.76 -25.08
N ASN A 247 40.00 34.58 -25.86
CA ASN A 247 39.27 35.76 -25.37
C ASN A 247 38.00 35.42 -24.57
N ASN A 248 37.61 34.15 -24.46
CA ASN A 248 36.38 33.71 -23.77
C ASN A 248 36.61 33.07 -22.38
N ARG A 249 37.84 32.93 -21.89
CA ARG A 249 38.13 32.20 -20.64
C ARG A 249 37.37 32.77 -19.43
N ASP A 250 37.43 34.08 -19.24
CA ASP A 250 36.75 34.72 -18.11
C ASP A 250 35.23 34.55 -18.24
N GLN A 251 34.67 34.70 -19.44
CA GLN A 251 33.24 34.48 -19.68
C GLN A 251 32.81 33.02 -19.43
N GLN A 252 33.65 32.05 -19.80
CA GLN A 252 33.43 30.64 -19.50
C GLN A 252 33.43 30.37 -18.00
N LEU A 253 34.41 30.93 -17.28
CA LEU A 253 34.52 30.81 -15.84
C LEU A 253 33.28 31.37 -15.14
N ARG A 254 32.85 32.59 -15.50
CA ARG A 254 31.63 33.20 -14.95
C ARG A 254 30.40 32.31 -15.20
N LYS A 255 30.24 31.85 -16.45
CA LYS A 255 29.06 31.08 -16.83
C LYS A 255 28.97 29.76 -16.06
N VAL A 256 30.06 29.00 -15.95
CA VAL A 256 30.09 27.74 -15.19
C VAL A 256 29.88 28.00 -13.71
N TYR A 257 30.60 28.96 -13.15
CA TYR A 257 30.57 29.28 -11.73
C TYR A 257 29.19 29.76 -11.26
N ASP A 258 28.64 30.79 -11.91
CA ASP A 258 27.37 31.39 -11.52
C ASP A 258 26.20 30.40 -11.69
N SER A 259 26.25 29.56 -12.72
CA SER A 259 25.22 28.55 -12.95
C SER A 259 25.21 27.47 -11.86
N HIS A 260 26.39 26.96 -11.47
CA HIS A 260 26.47 26.00 -10.37
C HIS A 260 26.13 26.64 -9.02
N ARG A 261 26.61 27.87 -8.76
CA ARG A 261 26.26 28.65 -7.57
C ARG A 261 24.76 28.83 -7.45
N SER A 262 24.09 29.21 -8.53
CA SER A 262 22.63 29.36 -8.56
C SER A 262 21.91 28.03 -8.28
N PHE A 263 22.42 26.92 -8.80
CA PHE A 263 21.80 25.61 -8.60
C PHE A 263 21.96 25.10 -7.16
N ILE A 264 23.17 25.17 -6.60
CA ILE A 264 23.45 24.69 -5.23
C ILE A 264 22.83 25.56 -4.13
N ASN A 265 22.44 26.80 -4.45
CA ASN A 265 21.78 27.72 -3.52
C ASN A 265 20.26 27.44 -3.37
N LYS A 266 19.73 26.43 -4.06
CA LYS A 266 18.34 26.01 -3.90
C LYS A 266 18.10 25.41 -2.51
N PRO A 267 16.93 25.63 -1.89
CA PRO A 267 16.60 25.10 -0.56
C PRO A 267 16.75 23.59 -0.44
N GLU A 268 16.43 22.85 -1.50
CA GLU A 268 16.54 21.38 -1.52
C GLU A 268 17.99 20.91 -1.35
N MET A 269 18.96 21.69 -1.85
CA MET A 269 20.39 21.36 -1.75
C MET A 269 20.95 21.63 -0.34
N ASP A 270 20.25 22.41 0.49
CA ASP A 270 20.62 22.68 1.88
C ASP A 270 20.26 21.56 2.86
N ARG A 271 19.33 20.68 2.47
CA ARG A 271 18.91 19.54 3.31
C ARG A 271 20.11 18.65 3.65
N ALA A 272 20.39 18.48 4.94
CA ALA A 272 21.46 17.61 5.41
C ALA A 272 21.08 16.14 5.20
N PHE A 273 22.09 15.31 4.93
CA PHE A 273 21.93 13.86 5.04
C PHE A 273 21.77 13.50 6.52
N ASN A 274 20.70 12.78 6.86
CA ASN A 274 20.43 12.30 8.22
C ASN A 274 20.24 13.43 9.26
N ASP A 275 19.21 14.26 9.09
CA ASP A 275 18.80 15.27 10.06
C ASP A 275 18.16 14.59 11.30
N GLY A 276 19.00 13.94 12.13
CA GLY A 276 18.63 13.33 13.41
C GLY A 276 18.38 11.81 13.39
N ASN A 277 19.45 11.01 13.42
CA ASN A 277 19.46 9.54 13.65
C ASN A 277 18.32 8.74 12.98
N GLN A 278 17.79 9.21 11.85
CA GLN A 278 16.54 8.73 11.27
C GLN A 278 16.65 7.26 10.83
N TYR A 279 17.85 6.87 10.40
CA TYR A 279 18.15 5.55 9.86
C TYR A 279 18.81 4.62 10.87
N GLN A 280 18.83 4.98 12.16
CA GLN A 280 19.50 4.19 13.20
C GLN A 280 18.95 2.76 13.32
N ILE A 281 17.69 2.54 12.95
CA ILE A 281 17.06 1.20 12.93
C ILE A 281 17.70 0.23 11.93
N LEU A 282 18.46 0.75 10.95
CA LEU A 282 19.21 -0.03 9.98
C LEU A 282 20.54 -0.45 10.61
N HIS A 283 20.49 -1.26 11.68
CA HIS A 283 21.65 -1.82 12.38
C HIS A 283 22.36 -2.90 11.55
N HIS A 284 22.84 -2.52 10.36
CA HIS A 284 23.52 -3.38 9.41
C HIS A 284 24.94 -2.87 9.16
N TYR A 285 25.93 -3.76 9.20
CA TYR A 285 27.34 -3.38 8.99
C TYR A 285 27.56 -2.64 7.67
N GLU A 286 26.97 -3.15 6.59
CA GLU A 286 27.06 -2.55 5.24
C GLU A 286 26.42 -1.15 5.19
N TRP A 287 25.30 -0.97 5.90
CA TRP A 287 24.67 0.34 6.02
C TRP A 287 25.55 1.31 6.80
N ALA A 288 26.12 0.90 7.93
CA ALA A 288 27.00 1.76 8.74
C ALA A 288 28.22 2.25 7.95
N LEU A 289 28.80 1.40 7.10
CA LEU A 289 29.90 1.77 6.22
C LEU A 289 29.46 2.79 5.16
N LEU A 290 28.31 2.55 4.52
CA LEU A 290 27.76 3.47 3.52
C LEU A 290 27.34 4.81 4.14
N GLU A 291 26.69 4.79 5.30
CA GLU A 291 26.24 5.96 6.04
C GLU A 291 27.41 6.90 6.37
N SER A 292 28.52 6.35 6.86
CA SER A 292 29.75 7.11 7.11
C SER A 292 30.27 7.82 5.85
N LYS A 293 30.23 7.12 4.70
CA LYS A 293 30.65 7.69 3.40
C LYS A 293 29.69 8.77 2.89
N LEU A 294 28.39 8.59 3.06
CA LEU A 294 27.37 9.57 2.70
C LEU A 294 27.49 10.84 3.56
N LEU A 295 27.75 10.69 4.87
CA LEU A 295 28.02 11.80 5.78
C LEU A 295 29.28 12.58 5.37
N ASN A 296 30.36 11.88 5.03
CA ASN A 296 31.59 12.50 4.54
C ASN A 296 31.35 13.27 3.22
N LEU A 297 30.65 12.67 2.25
CA LEU A 297 30.28 13.34 1.00
C LEU A 297 29.48 14.61 1.26
N ASN A 298 28.49 14.56 2.16
CA ASN A 298 27.68 15.72 2.51
C ASN A 298 28.53 16.83 3.19
N GLY A 299 29.52 16.46 4.01
CA GLY A 299 30.49 17.41 4.59
C GLY A 299 31.37 18.10 3.54
N ILE A 300 31.86 17.35 2.55
CA ILE A 300 32.61 17.90 1.41
C ILE A 300 31.71 18.84 0.61
N PHE A 301 30.44 18.49 0.39
CA PHE A 301 29.48 19.36 -0.29
C PHE A 301 29.24 20.68 0.44
N TYR A 302 29.10 20.68 1.77
CA TYR A 302 28.97 21.93 2.50
C TYR A 302 30.23 22.80 2.40
N SER A 303 31.41 22.19 2.45
CA SER A 303 32.68 22.89 2.26
C SER A 303 32.77 23.50 0.85
N PHE A 304 32.38 22.73 -0.17
CA PHE A 304 32.25 23.17 -1.56
C PHE A 304 31.29 24.35 -1.69
N LYS A 305 30.05 24.21 -1.19
CA LYS A 305 29.03 25.27 -1.24
C LYS A 305 29.51 26.54 -0.52
N HIS A 306 30.12 26.40 0.65
CA HIS A 306 30.66 27.55 1.38
C HIS A 306 31.71 28.32 0.56
N HIS A 307 32.63 27.61 -0.10
CA HIS A 307 33.63 28.24 -0.98
C HIS A 307 32.98 28.94 -2.18
N LEU A 308 32.00 28.30 -2.83
CA LEU A 308 31.29 28.91 -3.96
C LEU A 308 30.41 30.11 -3.55
N MET A 309 29.99 30.18 -2.29
CA MET A 309 29.18 31.28 -1.78
C MET A 309 30.01 32.46 -1.24
N LYS A 310 31.26 32.22 -0.84
CA LYS A 310 32.17 33.25 -0.30
C LYS A 310 32.59 34.29 -1.34
N ALA A 311 32.72 33.91 -2.61
CA ALA A 311 33.05 34.87 -3.67
C ALA A 311 31.86 35.82 -3.93
N THR A 312 32.08 37.12 -3.75
CA THR A 312 31.02 38.14 -3.92
C THR A 312 30.74 38.40 -5.40
N THR A 313 31.79 38.34 -6.23
CA THR A 313 31.71 38.35 -7.69
C THR A 313 32.58 37.26 -8.30
N SER A 314 32.31 36.87 -9.54
CA SER A 314 33.14 35.93 -10.29
C SER A 314 34.60 36.38 -10.50
N ASN A 315 34.89 37.66 -10.23
CA ASN A 315 36.24 38.23 -10.33
C ASN A 315 37.10 37.90 -9.09
N ASP A 316 36.49 37.43 -8.01
CA ASP A 316 37.16 37.06 -6.75
C ASP A 316 37.48 35.56 -6.69
N VAL A 317 37.29 34.83 -7.80
CA VAL A 317 37.51 33.38 -7.87
C VAL A 317 39.00 33.11 -8.04
N GLU A 318 39.68 32.84 -6.93
CA GLU A 318 41.09 32.46 -6.92
C GLU A 318 41.28 31.08 -7.57
N GLU A 319 42.02 31.03 -8.68
CA GLU A 319 42.29 29.79 -9.43
C GLU A 319 42.82 28.68 -8.53
N ARG A 320 43.73 29.01 -7.60
CA ARG A 320 44.33 28.05 -6.69
C ARG A 320 43.29 27.39 -5.78
N ALA A 321 42.37 28.17 -5.22
CA ALA A 321 41.31 27.65 -4.36
C ALA A 321 40.35 26.73 -5.13
N VAL A 322 40.06 27.04 -6.39
CA VAL A 322 39.24 26.16 -7.24
C VAL A 322 39.99 24.87 -7.57
N LEU A 323 41.27 24.94 -7.92
CA LEU A 323 42.07 23.76 -8.22
C LEU A 323 42.19 22.83 -7.00
N ASP A 324 42.45 23.38 -5.80
CA ASP A 324 42.48 22.61 -4.56
C ASP A 324 41.14 21.90 -4.29
N LEU A 325 40.03 22.59 -4.56
CA LEU A 325 38.68 22.02 -4.46
C LEU A 325 38.46 20.90 -5.47
N THR A 326 38.91 21.07 -6.73
CA THR A 326 38.80 20.03 -7.76
C THR A 326 39.63 18.80 -7.40
N GLU A 327 40.82 18.99 -6.83
CA GLU A 327 41.69 17.89 -6.38
C GLU A 327 41.03 17.13 -5.23
N ALA A 328 40.41 17.84 -4.28
CA ALA A 328 39.69 17.20 -3.17
C ALA A 328 38.48 16.38 -3.63
N VAL A 329 37.68 16.91 -4.59
CA VAL A 329 36.48 16.25 -5.11
C VAL A 329 36.81 15.06 -6.02
N LEU A 330 37.79 15.22 -6.91
CA LEU A 330 38.20 14.20 -7.89
C LEU A 330 39.27 13.25 -7.35
N ARG A 331 39.63 13.38 -6.07
CA ARG A 331 40.53 12.47 -5.37
C ARG A 331 40.06 11.02 -5.58
N ASN A 332 41.01 10.16 -5.94
CA ASN A 332 40.75 8.75 -6.21
C ASN A 332 41.81 7.89 -5.52
N ASP A 333 41.65 7.70 -4.21
CA ASP A 333 42.51 6.82 -3.42
C ASP A 333 41.69 5.86 -2.56
N LYS A 334 42.37 5.12 -1.67
CA LYS A 334 41.72 4.15 -0.77
C LYS A 334 40.87 4.79 0.34
N ILE A 335 41.05 6.09 0.59
CA ILE A 335 40.40 6.81 1.68
C ILE A 335 39.13 7.49 1.16
N PHE A 336 39.20 8.09 -0.03
CA PHE A 336 38.07 8.78 -0.65
C PHE A 336 38.10 8.67 -2.17
N SER A 337 36.94 8.29 -2.73
CA SER A 337 36.69 8.30 -4.16
C SER A 337 35.19 8.40 -4.41
N MET A 338 34.74 9.47 -5.07
CA MET A 338 33.31 9.69 -5.38
C MET A 338 32.73 8.53 -6.19
N SER A 339 33.47 8.03 -7.18
CA SER A 339 33.02 6.92 -8.03
C SER A 339 32.85 5.63 -7.23
N GLN A 340 33.73 5.34 -6.26
CA GLN A 340 33.58 4.20 -5.35
C GLN A 340 32.36 4.36 -4.45
N ILE A 341 32.12 5.56 -3.89
CA ILE A 341 30.93 5.84 -3.07
C ILE A 341 29.66 5.55 -3.88
N PHE A 342 29.57 6.01 -5.13
CA PHE A 342 28.39 5.75 -5.96
C PHE A 342 28.22 4.27 -6.31
N GLN A 343 29.32 3.54 -6.55
CA GLN A 343 29.27 2.09 -6.76
C GLN A 343 28.80 1.35 -5.49
N GLU A 344 29.20 1.82 -4.31
CA GLU A 344 28.77 1.27 -3.04
C GLU A 344 27.31 1.57 -2.72
N ILE A 345 26.80 2.75 -3.10
CA ILE A 345 25.35 3.05 -3.05
C ILE A 345 24.59 1.98 -3.84
N GLU A 346 24.98 1.72 -5.10
CA GLU A 346 24.32 0.70 -5.94
C GLU A 346 24.44 -0.69 -5.32
N TYR A 347 25.64 -1.04 -4.86
CA TYR A 347 25.91 -2.36 -4.30
C TYR A 347 25.09 -2.61 -3.04
N CYS A 348 25.12 -1.70 -2.07
CA CYS A 348 24.39 -1.86 -0.82
C CYS A 348 22.87 -1.76 -1.04
N MET A 349 22.42 -0.70 -1.73
CA MET A 349 20.99 -0.42 -1.84
C MET A 349 20.26 -1.37 -2.79
N VAL A 350 20.89 -1.70 -3.92
CA VAL A 350 20.28 -2.53 -4.97
C VAL A 350 20.73 -3.98 -4.86
N LYS A 351 22.04 -4.25 -4.98
CA LYS A 351 22.54 -5.65 -5.06
C LYS A 351 22.40 -6.42 -3.74
N GLN A 352 22.57 -5.75 -2.60
CA GLN A 352 22.35 -6.33 -1.27
C GLN A 352 20.92 -6.11 -0.76
N THR A 353 20.02 -5.58 -1.59
CA THR A 353 18.57 -5.45 -1.32
C THR A 353 18.24 -4.63 -0.06
N MET A 354 19.03 -3.60 0.26
CA MET A 354 18.83 -2.82 1.49
C MET A 354 17.44 -2.15 1.57
N TYR A 355 16.83 -1.78 0.43
CA TYR A 355 15.45 -1.25 0.43
C TYR A 355 14.42 -2.25 0.97
N TYR A 356 14.53 -3.54 0.64
CA TYR A 356 13.66 -4.58 1.19
C TYR A 356 13.89 -4.77 2.69
N ARG A 357 15.16 -4.74 3.15
CA ARG A 357 15.50 -4.83 4.58
C ARG A 357 14.95 -3.63 5.35
N ALA A 358 15.09 -2.43 4.80
CA ALA A 358 14.57 -1.19 5.36
C ALA A 358 13.04 -1.26 5.50
N MET A 359 12.33 -1.72 4.46
CA MET A 359 10.89 -1.94 4.51
C MET A 359 10.49 -2.87 5.68
N VAL A 360 11.12 -4.04 5.81
CA VAL A 360 10.79 -5.00 6.88
C VAL A 360 11.11 -4.43 8.27
N LYS A 361 12.29 -3.82 8.44
CA LYS A 361 12.70 -3.26 9.74
C LYS A 361 11.86 -2.07 10.17
N SER A 362 11.45 -1.23 9.23
CA SER A 362 10.57 -0.09 9.52
C SER A 362 9.18 -0.52 9.99
N LEU A 363 8.69 -1.69 9.59
CA LEU A 363 7.43 -2.25 10.07
C LEU A 363 7.52 -2.61 11.57
N ASP A 364 8.60 -3.26 11.98
CA ASP A 364 8.83 -3.64 13.39
C ASP A 364 9.04 -2.41 14.29
N GLU A 365 9.67 -1.37 13.76
CA GLU A 365 10.09 -0.17 14.50
C GLU A 365 9.16 1.05 14.26
N MET A 366 7.99 0.85 13.65
CA MET A 366 7.04 1.91 13.29
C MET A 366 6.71 2.83 14.47
N CYS A 367 6.70 2.29 15.69
CA CYS A 367 6.37 3.05 16.90
C CYS A 367 7.48 3.98 17.37
N HIS A 368 8.73 3.69 17.03
CA HIS A 368 9.88 4.55 17.26
C HIS A 368 9.99 5.61 16.17
N THR A 369 9.86 5.22 14.89
CA THR A 369 10.03 6.12 13.75
C THR A 369 8.81 7.02 13.51
N LYS A 370 7.60 6.57 13.87
CA LYS A 370 6.32 7.18 13.49
C LYS A 370 6.20 7.36 11.96
N GLN A 371 6.71 6.42 11.19
CA GLN A 371 6.65 6.42 9.73
C GLN A 371 6.02 5.12 9.25
N SER A 372 5.23 5.18 8.17
CA SER A 372 4.87 3.94 7.48
C SER A 372 6.09 3.35 6.79
N PRO A 373 6.15 2.03 6.57
CA PRO A 373 7.25 1.42 5.84
C PRO A 373 7.50 2.06 4.46
N GLN A 374 6.45 2.38 3.72
CA GLN A 374 6.61 3.06 2.43
C GLN A 374 7.22 4.45 2.58
N GLN A 375 6.77 5.21 3.58
CA GLN A 375 7.30 6.55 3.87
C GLN A 375 8.77 6.52 4.28
N PHE A 376 9.18 5.51 5.07
CA PHE A 376 10.56 5.32 5.47
C PHE A 376 11.45 5.03 4.25
N VAL A 377 11.03 4.09 3.39
CA VAL A 377 11.74 3.74 2.15
C VAL A 377 11.84 4.95 1.20
N TYR A 378 10.76 5.71 1.05
CA TYR A 378 10.74 6.94 0.25
C TYR A 378 11.71 7.99 0.78
N SER A 379 11.76 8.20 2.10
CA SER A 379 12.68 9.15 2.74
C SER A 379 14.13 8.72 2.53
N LEU A 380 14.42 7.44 2.75
CA LEU A 380 15.73 6.84 2.54
C LEU A 380 16.22 7.03 1.09
N TYR A 381 15.37 6.74 0.11
CA TYR A 381 15.67 7.00 -1.29
C TYR A 381 15.97 8.48 -1.55
N THR A 382 15.12 9.37 -1.06
CA THR A 382 15.22 10.81 -1.31
C THR A 382 16.54 11.37 -0.78
N ASP A 383 16.95 11.00 0.44
CA ASP A 383 18.19 11.47 1.05
C ASP A 383 19.43 10.92 0.35
N ILE A 384 19.44 9.63 -0.03
CA ILE A 384 20.53 9.02 -0.78
C ILE A 384 20.65 9.65 -2.16
N ALA A 385 19.53 9.76 -2.89
CA ALA A 385 19.48 10.34 -4.23
C ALA A 385 19.94 11.80 -4.25
N LEU A 386 19.55 12.59 -3.24
CA LEU A 386 19.99 13.97 -3.08
C LEU A 386 21.49 14.04 -2.78
N THR A 387 21.99 13.16 -1.91
CA THR A 387 23.43 13.09 -1.58
C THR A 387 24.26 12.67 -2.79
N GLU A 388 23.77 11.71 -3.58
CA GLU A 388 24.40 11.31 -4.84
C GLU A 388 24.42 12.47 -5.85
N LEU A 389 23.32 13.23 -5.97
CA LEU A 389 23.23 14.42 -6.81
C LEU A 389 24.21 15.52 -6.39
N LYS A 390 24.40 15.75 -5.08
CA LYS A 390 25.42 16.66 -4.54
C LYS A 390 26.82 16.25 -4.98
N GLY A 391 27.15 14.96 -4.87
CA GLY A 391 28.42 14.40 -5.32
C GLY A 391 28.64 14.62 -6.81
N TYR A 392 27.65 14.24 -7.63
CA TYR A 392 27.69 14.40 -9.08
C TYR A 392 27.84 15.88 -9.48
N THR A 393 27.16 16.78 -8.76
CA THR A 393 27.27 18.23 -8.97
C THR A 393 28.69 18.74 -8.80
N MET A 394 29.37 18.33 -7.73
CA MET A 394 30.76 18.72 -7.48
C MET A 394 31.72 18.16 -8.53
N MET A 395 31.51 16.94 -9.01
CA MET A 395 32.36 16.32 -10.05
C MET A 395 32.25 17.06 -11.39
N GLU A 396 31.03 17.32 -11.85
CA GLU A 396 30.77 18.07 -13.09
C GLU A 396 31.37 19.48 -13.05
N PHE A 397 31.17 20.21 -11.94
CA PHE A 397 31.81 21.50 -11.73
C PHE A 397 33.33 21.38 -11.84
N SER A 398 33.92 20.37 -11.18
CA SER A 398 35.38 20.20 -11.12
C SER A 398 35.99 19.94 -12.49
N TRP A 399 35.38 19.05 -13.31
CA TRP A 399 35.82 18.81 -14.69
C TRP A 399 35.68 20.03 -15.59
N MET A 400 34.57 20.76 -15.47
CA MET A 400 34.37 22.00 -16.23
C MET A 400 35.42 23.05 -15.87
N MET A 401 35.74 23.22 -14.58
CA MET A 401 36.75 24.18 -14.12
C MET A 401 38.16 23.79 -14.60
N LEU A 402 38.54 22.51 -14.51
CA LEU A 402 39.83 22.04 -15.02
C LEU A 402 39.96 22.29 -16.54
N ARG A 403 38.86 22.13 -17.29
CA ARG A 403 38.83 22.47 -18.72
C ARG A 403 39.02 23.96 -18.97
N VAL A 404 38.30 24.82 -18.25
CA VAL A 404 38.40 26.28 -18.39
C VAL A 404 39.81 26.80 -18.05
N TYR A 405 40.49 26.17 -17.08
CA TYR A 405 41.90 26.49 -16.76
C TYR A 405 42.93 25.82 -17.68
N GLY A 406 42.50 25.09 -18.71
CA GLY A 406 43.41 24.48 -19.69
C GLY A 406 44.19 23.27 -19.16
N ARG A 407 43.69 22.58 -18.13
CA ARG A 407 44.32 21.39 -17.52
C ARG A 407 43.94 20.07 -18.20
N GLY A 408 43.05 20.09 -19.19
CA GLY A 408 42.57 18.92 -19.93
C GLY A 408 41.17 19.15 -20.52
N ASN A 409 40.64 18.20 -21.30
CA ASN A 409 39.31 18.35 -21.92
C ASN A 409 38.18 17.77 -21.04
N PHE A 410 38.42 16.69 -20.30
CA PHE A 410 37.52 16.05 -19.31
C PHE A 410 36.10 15.67 -19.82
N THR A 411 35.82 15.82 -21.10
CA THR A 411 34.51 15.53 -21.71
C THR A 411 34.19 14.04 -21.69
N GLN A 412 35.19 13.19 -21.86
CA GLN A 412 34.99 11.74 -21.90
C GLN A 412 34.69 11.20 -20.50
N GLU A 413 35.35 11.73 -19.48
CA GLU A 413 35.17 11.43 -18.07
C GLU A 413 33.76 11.83 -17.61
N ALA A 414 33.33 13.05 -17.95
CA ALA A 414 31.98 13.51 -17.67
C ALA A 414 30.91 12.65 -18.38
N GLU A 415 31.13 12.31 -19.65
CA GLU A 415 30.20 11.48 -20.42
C GLU A 415 30.08 10.06 -19.84
N LEU A 416 31.20 9.43 -19.45
CA LEU A 416 31.20 8.11 -18.81
C LEU A 416 30.48 8.16 -17.45
N MET A 417 30.77 9.18 -16.64
CA MET A 417 30.13 9.35 -15.33
C MET A 417 28.62 9.55 -15.44
N ARG A 418 28.16 10.37 -16.40
CA ARG A 418 26.73 10.57 -16.66
C ARG A 418 26.06 9.26 -17.05
N ARG A 419 26.63 8.50 -17.99
CA ARG A 419 26.08 7.20 -18.41
C ARG A 419 26.00 6.21 -17.25
N ASP A 420 27.01 6.17 -16.40
CA ASP A 420 27.02 5.29 -15.23
C ASP A 420 25.99 5.73 -14.18
N TYR A 421 25.84 7.04 -13.95
CA TYR A 421 24.82 7.61 -13.08
C TYR A 421 23.41 7.27 -13.58
N GLU A 422 23.12 7.49 -14.87
CA GLU A 422 21.82 7.18 -15.48
C GLU A 422 21.45 5.70 -15.34
N LYS A 423 22.38 4.78 -15.63
CA LYS A 423 22.19 3.33 -15.46
C LYS A 423 21.91 2.96 -14.00
N ARG A 424 22.61 3.58 -13.06
CA ARG A 424 22.43 3.32 -11.62
C ARG A 424 21.06 3.78 -11.14
N VAL A 425 20.64 4.97 -11.57
CA VAL A 425 19.33 5.55 -11.27
C VAL A 425 18.22 4.68 -11.83
N GLU A 426 18.35 4.20 -13.07
CA GLU A 426 17.39 3.29 -13.69
C GLU A 426 17.19 2.02 -12.85
N ARG A 427 18.30 1.35 -12.47
CA ARG A 427 18.27 0.15 -11.62
C ARG A 427 17.65 0.42 -10.25
N THR A 428 18.01 1.56 -9.65
CA THR A 428 17.51 1.97 -8.33
C THR A 428 16.01 2.23 -8.37
N LEU A 429 15.52 2.98 -9.35
CA LEU A 429 14.11 3.33 -9.49
C LEU A 429 13.24 2.10 -9.83
N LYS A 430 13.76 1.15 -10.62
CA LYS A 430 13.10 -0.14 -10.88
C LYS A 430 12.84 -0.89 -9.57
N LEU A 431 13.88 -1.10 -8.77
CA LEU A 431 13.76 -1.77 -7.47
C LEU A 431 12.88 -0.98 -6.49
N LEU A 432 13.07 0.34 -6.40
CA LEU A 432 12.33 1.19 -5.49
C LEU A 432 10.82 1.11 -5.75
N ARG A 433 10.40 1.13 -7.02
CA ARG A 433 8.99 1.01 -7.40
C ARG A 433 8.38 -0.29 -6.89
N GLU A 434 9.07 -1.42 -7.07
CA GLU A 434 8.61 -2.72 -6.57
C GLU A 434 8.50 -2.75 -5.04
N VAL A 435 9.51 -2.23 -4.34
CA VAL A 435 9.52 -2.18 -2.87
C VAL A 435 8.39 -1.30 -2.36
N MET A 436 8.20 -0.11 -2.93
CA MET A 436 7.16 0.83 -2.50
C MET A 436 5.75 0.32 -2.76
N GLN A 437 5.52 -0.40 -3.86
CA GLN A 437 4.21 -1.03 -4.16
C GLN A 437 3.83 -2.13 -3.16
N ARG A 438 4.81 -2.78 -2.53
CA ARG A 438 4.60 -3.83 -1.52
C ARG A 438 4.62 -3.32 -0.08
N SER A 439 5.09 -2.08 0.12
CA SER A 439 5.27 -1.50 1.45
C SER A 439 3.95 -1.02 2.03
N ASP A 440 3.71 -1.31 3.32
CA ASP A 440 2.53 -0.81 4.03
C ASP A 440 2.60 0.73 4.17
N ARG A 441 1.42 1.36 4.13
CA ARG A 441 1.19 2.80 4.29
C ARG A 441 0.49 3.15 5.59
N ILE A 442 0.07 2.16 6.37
CA ILE A 442 -0.62 2.35 7.63
C ILE A 442 0.35 2.86 8.71
N VAL A 443 -0.09 3.83 9.49
CA VAL A 443 0.55 4.24 10.74
C VAL A 443 -0.48 4.19 11.87
N TYR A 444 -0.12 3.52 12.96
CA TYR A 444 -0.91 3.44 14.19
C TYR A 444 -0.01 3.59 15.43
N ARG A 445 -0.62 3.78 16.60
CA ARG A 445 0.13 3.97 17.86
C ARG A 445 0.24 2.68 18.66
N CYS A 446 1.47 2.33 19.05
CA CYS A 446 1.74 1.29 20.01
C CYS A 446 1.19 1.64 21.40
N ASP A 447 1.17 0.62 22.26
CA ASP A 447 0.86 0.83 23.66
C ASP A 447 1.95 1.67 24.35
N PRO A 448 1.57 2.60 25.23
CA PRO A 448 2.51 3.31 26.08
C PRO A 448 3.11 2.34 27.10
N GLN A 449 4.22 2.72 27.72
CA GLN A 449 4.80 1.96 28.84
C GLN A 449 3.80 1.73 29.98
N LYS A 450 2.89 2.68 30.19
CA LYS A 450 1.79 2.56 31.15
C LYS A 450 0.55 3.27 30.63
N HIS A 451 -0.59 2.60 30.72
CA HIS A 451 -1.87 3.21 30.39
C HIS A 451 -2.36 4.15 31.51
N ILE A 452 -2.67 5.40 31.17
CA ILE A 452 -3.12 6.45 32.08
C ILE A 452 -4.44 7.02 31.54
N LYS A 453 -5.48 6.99 32.38
CA LYS A 453 -6.82 7.46 31.99
C LYS A 453 -6.79 8.97 31.73
N ASN A 454 -7.46 9.41 30.66
CA ASN A 454 -7.48 10.78 30.15
C ASN A 454 -6.15 11.28 29.54
N GLU A 455 -5.10 10.46 29.48
CA GLU A 455 -3.84 10.79 28.80
C GLU A 455 -3.55 9.84 27.63
N THR A 456 -3.66 8.53 27.86
CA THR A 456 -3.40 7.51 26.81
C THR A 456 -4.61 6.67 26.46
N TYR A 457 -5.59 6.57 27.34
CA TYR A 457 -6.87 5.96 27.03
C TYR A 457 -8.03 6.65 27.74
N ASP A 458 -9.24 6.38 27.26
CA ASP A 458 -10.49 6.71 27.93
C ASP A 458 -11.48 5.55 27.76
N GLU A 459 -12.58 5.57 28.49
CA GLU A 459 -13.56 4.49 28.50
C GLU A 459 -14.99 5.01 28.33
N VAL A 460 -15.81 4.23 27.63
CA VAL A 460 -17.27 4.38 27.71
C VAL A 460 -17.68 3.97 29.13
N THR A 461 -18.50 4.77 29.79
CA THR A 461 -18.88 4.49 31.19
C THR A 461 -20.37 4.18 31.34
N ARG A 462 -20.66 3.23 32.23
CA ARG A 462 -22.01 2.77 32.62
C ARG A 462 -22.86 2.17 31.51
N LEU A 463 -22.26 1.71 30.42
CA LEU A 463 -22.95 0.93 29.39
C LEU A 463 -22.90 -0.56 29.76
N LEU A 464 -24.07 -1.16 29.99
CA LEU A 464 -24.23 -2.58 30.35
C LEU A 464 -23.49 -2.98 31.63
N GLN A 465 -23.56 -2.16 32.66
CA GLN A 465 -22.80 -2.40 33.90
C GLN A 465 -23.50 -3.44 34.79
N GLY A 466 -22.74 -4.35 35.40
CA GLY A 466 -23.27 -5.33 36.35
C GLY A 466 -24.07 -4.67 37.48
N TYR A 467 -25.25 -5.22 37.76
CA TYR A 467 -26.23 -4.66 38.70
C TYR A 467 -26.94 -5.79 39.46
N ILE A 468 -26.94 -5.70 40.78
CA ILE A 468 -27.64 -6.64 41.66
C ILE A 468 -29.03 -6.08 41.96
N VAL A 469 -30.07 -6.89 41.80
CA VAL A 469 -31.46 -6.50 42.07
C VAL A 469 -32.27 -7.73 42.45
N ASN A 470 -33.22 -7.59 43.38
CA ASN A 470 -34.07 -8.70 43.80
C ASN A 470 -35.20 -8.93 42.80
N GLU A 471 -35.61 -10.18 42.59
CA GLU A 471 -36.74 -10.55 41.72
C GLU A 471 -38.00 -9.73 42.02
N VAL A 472 -38.26 -9.42 43.31
CA VAL A 472 -39.41 -8.62 43.74
C VAL A 472 -39.42 -7.20 43.15
N ASP A 473 -38.24 -6.64 42.86
CA ASP A 473 -38.08 -5.26 42.37
C ASP A 473 -38.05 -5.19 40.81
N LEU A 474 -38.14 -6.34 40.14
CA LEU A 474 -38.03 -6.49 38.67
C LEU A 474 -39.39 -6.57 37.95
N ASN A 475 -40.49 -6.51 38.71
CA ASN A 475 -41.85 -6.55 38.18
C ASN A 475 -42.78 -5.59 38.93
N THR A 476 -43.86 -5.17 38.28
CA THR A 476 -44.84 -4.23 38.83
C THR A 476 -45.71 -4.78 39.95
N ASP A 477 -45.83 -6.11 40.03
CA ASP A 477 -46.69 -6.79 41.00
C ASP A 477 -46.00 -7.02 42.34
N ASP A 478 -44.73 -6.60 42.46
CA ASP A 478 -43.84 -6.87 43.58
C ASP A 478 -43.85 -8.35 43.96
N THR A 479 -43.71 -9.30 43.01
CA THR A 479 -43.75 -10.75 43.29
C THR A 479 -42.45 -11.48 42.95
N CYS A 480 -42.25 -12.68 43.49
CA CYS A 480 -41.10 -13.55 43.20
C CYS A 480 -41.59 -14.87 42.60
N ARG A 481 -42.48 -14.79 41.60
CA ARG A 481 -43.07 -15.97 40.96
C ARG A 481 -42.15 -16.59 39.92
N GLU A 482 -41.36 -15.75 39.28
CA GLU A 482 -40.42 -16.10 38.22
C GLU A 482 -39.00 -16.21 38.79
N THR A 483 -38.09 -16.80 38.02
CA THR A 483 -36.66 -16.88 38.35
C THR A 483 -35.88 -15.77 37.65
N CYS A 484 -34.68 -15.46 38.13
CA CYS A 484 -33.81 -14.44 37.52
C CYS A 484 -33.66 -14.55 35.98
N ASP A 485 -33.55 -15.76 35.43
CA ASP A 485 -33.35 -15.99 33.98
C ASP A 485 -34.58 -15.60 33.14
N PHE A 486 -35.76 -15.49 33.75
CA PHE A 486 -36.96 -14.99 33.08
C PHE A 486 -36.79 -13.52 32.62
N TYR A 487 -36.05 -12.72 33.39
CA TYR A 487 -35.92 -11.28 33.18
C TYR A 487 -34.81 -10.95 32.15
N GLN A 488 -35.07 -11.27 30.89
CA GLN A 488 -34.15 -10.95 29.78
C GLN A 488 -34.14 -9.46 29.41
N SER A 489 -35.27 -8.77 29.56
CA SER A 489 -35.37 -7.31 29.43
C SER A 489 -36.47 -6.77 30.34
N THR A 490 -36.10 -5.98 31.34
CA THR A 490 -37.02 -5.39 32.32
C THR A 490 -36.54 -4.01 32.79
N ARG A 491 -37.13 -3.46 33.84
CA ARG A 491 -36.72 -2.24 34.55
C ARG A 491 -36.78 -2.49 36.05
N SER A 492 -36.13 -1.61 36.82
CA SER A 492 -36.33 -1.58 38.26
C SER A 492 -37.62 -0.81 38.54
N ASP A 493 -38.69 -1.52 38.87
CA ASP A 493 -40.03 -0.94 39.02
C ASP A 493 -40.21 -0.32 40.40
N SER A 494 -39.89 -1.08 41.46
CA SER A 494 -40.09 -0.67 42.86
C SER A 494 -38.81 -0.83 43.69
N CYS A 495 -38.93 -0.58 44.99
CA CYS A 495 -37.91 -0.92 45.98
C CYS A 495 -38.62 -1.47 47.21
N PHE A 496 -38.88 -2.77 47.20
CA PHE A 496 -39.69 -3.45 48.19
C PHE A 496 -39.10 -3.27 49.60
N LYS A 497 -39.90 -2.66 50.48
CA LYS A 497 -39.57 -2.40 51.90
C LYS A 497 -38.22 -1.70 52.13
N GLU A 498 -37.75 -0.90 51.17
CA GLU A 498 -36.46 -0.21 51.27
C GLU A 498 -35.30 -1.15 51.66
N LEU A 499 -35.30 -2.37 51.12
CA LEU A 499 -34.24 -3.37 51.33
C LEU A 499 -32.93 -2.95 50.64
N TYR A 500 -32.19 -3.89 50.05
CA TYR A 500 -30.89 -3.57 49.44
C TYR A 500 -31.01 -2.52 48.31
N CYS A 501 -32.13 -2.50 47.58
CA CYS A 501 -32.44 -1.50 46.55
C CYS A 501 -32.31 -0.04 47.03
N ALA A 502 -32.60 0.27 48.29
CA ALA A 502 -32.46 1.62 48.86
C ALA A 502 -31.01 1.97 49.24
N ARG A 503 -30.16 0.95 49.41
CA ARG A 503 -28.74 1.09 49.82
C ARG A 503 -27.78 1.23 48.64
N GLN A 504 -28.28 1.08 47.42
CA GLN A 504 -27.52 1.23 46.19
C GLN A 504 -28.18 2.23 45.22
N PRO A 505 -27.44 2.84 44.28
CA PRO A 505 -28.06 3.66 43.25
C PRO A 505 -28.99 2.84 42.36
N LYS A 506 -30.26 3.24 42.25
CA LYS A 506 -31.23 2.61 41.34
C LYS A 506 -30.71 2.61 39.90
N CYS A 507 -30.90 1.51 39.17
CA CYS A 507 -30.74 1.49 37.72
C CYS A 507 -31.92 2.24 37.10
N THR A 508 -31.68 3.43 36.55
CA THR A 508 -32.75 4.27 35.99
C THR A 508 -33.15 3.91 34.55
N GLY A 509 -32.33 3.07 33.89
CA GLY A 509 -32.55 2.61 32.54
C GLY A 509 -33.20 1.22 32.45
N LYS A 510 -32.91 0.52 31.36
CA LYS A 510 -33.36 -0.87 31.17
C LYS A 510 -32.35 -1.84 31.80
N ILE A 511 -32.86 -2.96 32.31
CA ILE A 511 -32.09 -4.06 32.86
C ILE A 511 -32.19 -5.22 31.88
N TYR A 512 -31.06 -5.86 31.59
CA TYR A 512 -30.94 -6.92 30.61
C TYR A 512 -30.24 -8.15 31.17
N ASN A 513 -30.55 -9.31 30.58
CA ASN A 513 -29.85 -10.58 30.79
C ASN A 513 -29.59 -10.89 32.28
N CYS A 514 -30.64 -10.85 33.08
CA CYS A 514 -30.56 -11.27 34.48
C CYS A 514 -30.25 -12.77 34.59
N GLN A 515 -29.45 -13.13 35.58
CA GLN A 515 -29.15 -14.51 35.91
C GLN A 515 -29.02 -14.72 37.42
N PHE A 516 -29.36 -15.92 37.86
CA PHE A 516 -29.12 -16.35 39.24
C PHE A 516 -27.68 -16.84 39.39
N VAL A 517 -27.02 -16.44 40.47
CA VAL A 517 -25.64 -16.87 40.77
C VAL A 517 -25.57 -17.64 42.08
N ASP A 518 -26.04 -17.02 43.17
CA ASP A 518 -26.23 -17.66 44.48
C ASP A 518 -27.19 -16.82 45.35
N SER A 519 -27.68 -17.38 46.46
CA SER A 519 -28.68 -16.76 47.33
C SER A 519 -28.13 -15.59 48.15
N ASP A 520 -26.97 -15.76 48.78
CA ASP A 520 -26.47 -14.85 49.80
C ASP A 520 -25.08 -14.34 49.45
N MET A 521 -24.86 -13.04 49.65
CA MET A 521 -23.64 -12.37 49.22
C MET A 521 -23.23 -11.18 50.09
N TRP A 522 -21.93 -10.87 50.06
CA TRP A 522 -21.35 -9.63 50.54
C TRP A 522 -20.96 -8.76 49.35
N VAL A 523 -21.62 -7.61 49.24
CA VAL A 523 -21.34 -6.63 48.20
C VAL A 523 -20.38 -5.59 48.73
N CYS A 524 -19.30 -5.34 47.99
CA CYS A 524 -18.44 -4.19 48.23
C CYS A 524 -18.81 -3.03 47.29
N PRO A 525 -19.58 -2.01 47.76
CA PRO A 525 -19.91 -0.84 46.96
C PRO A 525 -18.69 0.02 46.64
N SER A 526 -18.65 0.53 45.42
CA SER A 526 -17.62 1.44 44.95
C SER A 526 -17.81 2.87 45.52
N PRO A 527 -16.75 3.69 45.59
CA PRO A 527 -16.84 5.09 46.01
C PRO A 527 -17.89 5.90 45.25
N LEU A 528 -18.55 6.84 45.94
CA LEU A 528 -19.62 7.65 45.36
C LEU A 528 -19.17 8.55 44.20
N ASN A 529 -17.88 8.88 44.08
CA ASN A 529 -17.36 9.69 42.97
C ASN A 529 -16.93 8.84 41.75
N GLY A 530 -17.00 7.51 41.84
CA GLY A 530 -16.64 6.61 40.75
C GLY A 530 -17.77 6.36 39.74
N SER A 531 -17.36 5.85 38.57
CA SER A 531 -18.26 5.31 37.55
C SER A 531 -18.81 3.92 37.90
N ARG A 532 -18.02 3.13 38.66
CA ARG A 532 -18.33 1.77 39.12
C ARG A 532 -19.45 1.75 40.17
N ARG A 533 -20.18 0.63 40.26
CA ARG A 533 -21.19 0.35 41.30
C ARG A 533 -20.59 -0.48 42.42
N TYR A 534 -19.81 -1.49 42.06
CA TYR A 534 -19.18 -2.42 42.99
C TYR A 534 -17.68 -2.55 42.69
N GLU A 535 -16.88 -2.83 43.72
CA GLU A 535 -15.49 -3.25 43.53
C GLU A 535 -15.40 -4.76 43.33
N TYR A 536 -16.13 -5.51 44.16
CA TYR A 536 -16.31 -6.96 44.06
C TYR A 536 -17.61 -7.40 44.76
N ILE A 537 -18.02 -8.64 44.49
CA ILE A 537 -19.15 -9.31 45.14
C ILE A 537 -18.66 -10.69 45.57
N GLU A 538 -18.83 -11.07 46.83
CA GLU A 538 -18.40 -12.36 47.39
C GLU A 538 -19.64 -13.15 47.83
N TYR A 539 -19.85 -14.35 47.30
CA TYR A 539 -20.98 -15.22 47.66
C TYR A 539 -20.63 -16.16 48.82
N GLU A 540 -21.64 -16.66 49.55
CA GLU A 540 -21.44 -17.58 50.69
C GLU A 540 -20.74 -18.89 50.30
N ASN A 541 -20.92 -19.37 49.07
CA ASN A 541 -20.22 -20.54 48.54
C ASN A 541 -18.71 -20.31 48.26
N GLY A 542 -18.18 -19.11 48.50
CA GLY A 542 -16.79 -18.72 48.28
C GLY A 542 -16.48 -18.17 46.88
N ARG A 543 -17.45 -18.15 45.95
CA ARG A 543 -17.28 -17.54 44.63
C ARG A 543 -17.20 -16.01 44.76
N THR A 544 -16.19 -15.41 44.15
CA THR A 544 -16.03 -13.95 44.13
C THR A 544 -16.09 -13.43 42.70
N LEU A 545 -16.92 -12.41 42.46
CA LEU A 545 -16.96 -11.64 41.22
C LEU A 545 -16.10 -10.40 41.37
N GLY A 546 -15.12 -10.23 40.47
CA GLY A 546 -14.15 -9.15 40.57
C GLY A 546 -12.98 -9.48 41.50
N GLN A 547 -12.12 -8.50 41.75
CA GLN A 547 -10.93 -8.68 42.59
C GLN A 547 -11.20 -8.22 44.00
N ARG A 548 -11.04 -9.12 44.98
CA ARG A 548 -11.16 -8.80 46.41
C ARG A 548 -10.16 -7.71 46.79
N LYS A 549 -10.66 -6.58 47.30
CA LYS A 549 -9.87 -5.42 47.73
C LYS A 549 -10.49 -4.81 48.98
N THR A 550 -9.77 -3.88 49.61
CA THR A 550 -10.31 -3.14 50.77
C THR A 550 -11.54 -2.34 50.36
N CYS A 551 -12.65 -2.55 51.07
CA CYS A 551 -13.90 -1.87 50.75
C CYS A 551 -14.01 -0.53 51.47
N SER A 552 -13.80 0.57 50.74
CA SER A 552 -13.81 1.94 51.30
C SER A 552 -15.10 2.32 52.02
N ARG A 553 -16.24 1.79 51.57
CA ARG A 553 -17.58 2.08 52.11
C ARG A 553 -18.12 0.96 53.01
N GLY A 554 -17.26 0.01 53.39
CA GLY A 554 -17.67 -1.20 54.10
C GLY A 554 -18.40 -2.20 53.19
N THR A 555 -18.48 -3.45 53.61
CA THR A 555 -19.23 -4.49 52.91
C THR A 555 -20.68 -4.50 53.39
N THR A 556 -21.63 -4.77 52.48
CA THR A 556 -23.05 -4.91 52.80
C THR A 556 -23.45 -6.37 52.59
N LYS A 557 -23.97 -7.04 53.62
CA LYS A 557 -24.57 -8.36 53.47
C LYS A 557 -25.94 -8.23 52.82
N VAL A 558 -26.21 -9.10 51.84
CA VAL A 558 -27.44 -9.17 51.06
C VAL A 558 -27.90 -10.62 51.04
N ASP A 559 -29.02 -10.90 51.70
CA ASP A 559 -29.56 -12.25 51.88
C ASP A 559 -30.86 -12.42 51.07
N SER A 560 -30.99 -13.54 50.36
CA SER A 560 -32.26 -13.94 49.74
C SER A 560 -33.24 -14.45 50.81
N TRP A 561 -34.53 -14.42 50.51
CA TRP A 561 -35.56 -14.66 51.54
C TRP A 561 -36.81 -15.34 50.98
N TRP A 562 -37.53 -16.03 51.86
CA TRP A 562 -38.80 -16.67 51.53
C TRP A 562 -39.97 -15.74 51.79
N ARG A 563 -40.82 -15.56 50.77
CA ARG A 563 -42.12 -14.91 50.89
C ARG A 563 -43.21 -15.97 51.02
N TYR A 564 -43.88 -15.98 52.18
CA TYR A 564 -44.78 -17.08 52.56
C TYR A 564 -44.02 -18.43 52.51
N LEU A 565 -44.71 -19.56 52.29
CA LEU A 565 -44.10 -20.90 52.26
C LEU A 565 -43.60 -21.36 50.88
N PHE A 566 -43.92 -20.66 49.78
CA PHE A 566 -43.76 -21.21 48.43
C PHE A 566 -42.93 -20.36 47.47
N TRP A 567 -42.61 -19.10 47.81
CA TRP A 567 -41.92 -18.20 46.90
C TRP A 567 -40.57 -17.79 47.49
N HIS A 568 -39.48 -18.13 46.83
CA HIS A 568 -38.14 -17.70 47.20
C HIS A 568 -37.78 -16.45 46.38
N CYS A 569 -37.47 -15.35 47.04
CA CYS A 569 -37.10 -14.08 46.41
C CYS A 569 -35.59 -13.98 46.31
N SER A 570 -35.05 -14.37 45.15
CA SER A 570 -33.61 -14.39 44.92
C SER A 570 -33.07 -13.02 44.49
N TYR A 571 -31.80 -12.75 44.78
CA TYR A 571 -31.08 -11.64 44.15
C TYR A 571 -30.47 -12.06 42.82
N CYS A 572 -30.81 -11.31 41.77
CA CYS A 572 -30.33 -11.51 40.42
C CYS A 572 -29.12 -10.63 40.12
N PHE A 573 -28.18 -11.19 39.36
CA PHE A 573 -27.13 -10.41 38.73
C PHE A 573 -27.53 -10.09 37.29
N CYS A 574 -27.69 -8.81 36.98
CA CYS A 574 -28.15 -8.34 35.67
C CYS A 574 -27.20 -7.29 35.08
N LEU A 575 -27.47 -6.85 33.85
CA LEU A 575 -26.78 -5.74 33.21
C LEU A 575 -27.68 -4.51 33.16
N CYS A 576 -27.23 -3.41 33.75
CA CYS A 576 -27.93 -2.13 33.75
C CYS A 576 -27.46 -1.26 32.58
N ASP A 577 -28.40 -0.88 31.71
CA ASP A 577 -28.19 0.08 30.64
C ASP A 577 -28.83 1.43 30.99
N GLU A 578 -28.08 2.31 31.68
CA GLU A 578 -28.60 3.60 32.12
C GLU A 578 -27.84 4.82 31.61
N GLN A 579 -28.59 5.84 31.24
CA GLN A 579 -28.04 7.18 31.04
C GLN A 579 -28.02 7.93 32.38
N GLY A 580 -27.11 8.88 32.52
CA GLY A 580 -27.02 9.70 33.73
C GLY A 580 -25.74 10.52 33.75
N ILE A 581 -25.49 11.25 34.83
CA ILE A 581 -24.33 12.16 34.97
C ILE A 581 -22.99 11.41 34.90
N LYS A 582 -22.99 10.13 35.29
CA LYS A 582 -21.79 9.26 35.34
C LYS A 582 -21.64 8.35 34.12
N SER A 583 -22.42 8.59 33.06
CA SER A 583 -22.40 7.76 31.86
C SER A 583 -21.94 8.56 30.65
N ASP A 584 -20.68 8.40 30.30
CA ASP A 584 -20.03 9.00 29.13
C ASP A 584 -20.04 7.96 28.02
N ARG A 585 -20.98 8.10 27.09
CA ARG A 585 -21.29 7.10 26.05
C ARG A 585 -21.72 7.73 24.73
N PHE A 586 -21.32 8.98 24.54
CA PHE A 586 -21.76 9.83 23.44
C PHE A 586 -20.64 9.97 22.42
N PHE A 587 -20.95 9.88 21.14
CA PHE A 587 -19.98 10.03 20.05
C PHE A 587 -20.42 11.14 19.13
N ASN A 588 -19.52 12.04 18.77
CA ASN A 588 -19.80 13.17 17.89
C ASN A 588 -20.07 12.67 16.46
N LEU A 589 -21.13 13.19 15.84
CA LEU A 589 -21.50 12.92 14.44
C LEU A 589 -21.21 14.13 13.53
N ARG A 590 -20.85 15.28 14.09
CA ARG A 590 -20.48 16.47 13.30
C ARG A 590 -19.13 16.27 12.60
N GLU A 591 -18.98 16.94 11.47
CA GLU A 591 -17.77 16.87 10.66
C GLU A 591 -16.59 17.65 11.24
N SER A 592 -15.41 17.06 11.13
CA SER A 592 -14.12 17.68 11.41
C SER A 592 -13.39 17.84 10.08
N VAL A 593 -13.42 19.03 9.49
CA VAL A 593 -12.83 19.33 8.16
C VAL A 593 -11.65 20.29 8.32
N ALA A 594 -10.52 20.07 7.64
CA ALA A 594 -9.37 20.97 7.61
C ALA A 594 -9.72 22.30 6.93
N ASP A 595 -8.94 23.36 7.17
CA ASP A 595 -9.10 24.62 6.44
C ASP A 595 -8.64 24.50 4.97
N VAL A 596 -9.51 23.94 4.14
CA VAL A 596 -9.27 23.71 2.71
C VAL A 596 -9.10 25.01 1.92
N LYS A 597 -9.65 26.15 2.41
CA LYS A 597 -9.47 27.47 1.78
C LYS A 597 -8.04 27.96 1.90
N GLN A 598 -7.34 27.56 2.96
CA GLN A 598 -5.92 27.83 3.18
C GLN A 598 -5.01 26.71 2.64
N ASN A 599 -5.52 25.86 1.74
CA ASN A 599 -4.79 24.72 1.18
C ASN A 599 -4.26 23.75 2.26
N LYS A 600 -5.02 23.57 3.35
CA LYS A 600 -4.66 22.62 4.41
C LYS A 600 -5.35 21.27 4.21
N VAL A 601 -4.63 20.21 4.58
CA VAL A 601 -5.08 18.82 4.54
C VAL A 601 -4.93 18.18 5.91
N VAL A 602 -5.59 17.03 6.11
CA VAL A 602 -5.45 16.26 7.35
C VAL A 602 -4.10 15.54 7.33
N THR A 603 -3.36 15.62 8.44
CA THR A 603 -2.03 15.01 8.62
C THR A 603 -1.98 14.07 9.82
N GLY A 604 -3.02 14.07 10.66
CA GLY A 604 -3.08 13.28 11.89
C GLY A 604 -4.48 13.16 12.45
N LEU A 605 -4.67 12.19 13.34
CA LEU A 605 -5.97 11.80 13.86
C LEU A 605 -5.86 11.34 15.33
N ARG A 606 -6.85 11.67 16.16
CA ARG A 606 -6.97 11.14 17.53
C ARG A 606 -8.40 11.19 18.06
N PHE A 607 -8.69 10.40 19.08
CA PHE A 607 -9.90 10.58 19.88
C PHE A 607 -9.67 11.60 20.99
N VAL A 608 -10.66 12.46 21.25
CA VAL A 608 -10.68 13.36 22.42
C VAL A 608 -12.05 13.32 23.05
N LYS A 609 -12.12 13.21 24.38
CA LYS A 609 -13.37 13.35 25.12
C LYS A 609 -13.53 14.78 25.61
N ARG A 610 -14.58 15.47 25.19
CA ARG A 610 -14.95 16.82 25.66
C ARG A 610 -16.43 16.87 25.95
N ASN A 611 -16.82 17.49 27.06
CA ASN A 611 -18.21 17.52 27.54
C ASN A 611 -18.91 16.15 27.50
N ARG A 612 -18.17 15.08 27.82
CA ARG A 612 -18.63 13.69 27.86
C ARG A 612 -18.92 13.06 26.49
N VAL A 613 -18.60 13.77 25.41
CA VAL A 613 -18.71 13.29 24.02
C VAL A 613 -17.32 12.93 23.51
N PHE A 614 -17.19 11.77 22.86
CA PHE A 614 -16.01 11.37 22.13
C PHE A 614 -16.02 11.99 20.75
N HIS A 615 -14.99 12.78 20.44
CA HIS A 615 -14.78 13.42 19.15
C HIS A 615 -13.61 12.78 18.43
N LEU A 616 -13.72 12.70 17.11
CA LEU A 616 -12.59 12.46 16.23
C LEU A 616 -11.96 13.80 15.87
N GLN A 617 -10.78 14.06 16.42
CA GLN A 617 -10.04 15.31 16.21
C GLN A 617 -8.97 15.12 15.13
N ILE A 618 -8.86 16.09 14.24
CA ILE A 618 -7.87 16.11 13.16
C ILE A 618 -6.72 17.07 13.46
N GLN A 619 -5.53 16.69 13.01
CA GLN A 619 -4.42 17.62 12.81
C GLN A 619 -4.44 18.08 11.35
N GLU A 620 -4.28 19.38 11.14
CA GLU A 620 -4.19 19.98 9.81
C GLU A 620 -2.81 20.60 9.57
N GLY A 621 -2.40 20.65 8.31
CA GLY A 621 -1.18 21.34 7.86
C GLY A 621 -1.30 21.77 6.40
N GLN A 622 -0.61 22.85 6.03
CA GLN A 622 -0.62 23.37 4.67
C GLN A 622 0.11 22.42 3.73
N LEU A 623 -0.56 22.05 2.63
CA LEU A 623 0.00 21.24 1.56
C LEU A 623 0.98 22.08 0.72
N LEU A 624 2.12 21.48 0.41
CA LEU A 624 3.20 22.05 -0.39
C LEU A 624 3.46 21.17 -1.62
N PRO A 625 4.21 21.69 -2.62
CA PRO A 625 4.56 20.92 -3.81
C PRO A 625 5.06 19.50 -3.51
N ARG A 626 4.61 18.56 -4.35
CA ARG A 626 4.99 17.13 -4.32
C ARG A 626 4.67 16.42 -3.01
N GLY A 627 3.55 16.80 -2.38
CA GLY A 627 3.04 16.12 -1.19
C GLY A 627 3.84 16.40 0.08
N SER A 628 4.60 17.50 0.12
CA SER A 628 5.24 17.94 1.37
C SER A 628 4.22 18.69 2.24
N ILE A 629 4.43 18.71 3.55
CA ILE A 629 3.60 19.49 4.48
C ILE A 629 4.46 20.56 5.15
N ASN A 630 3.92 21.77 5.25
CA ASN A 630 4.56 22.85 5.98
C ASN A 630 4.47 22.60 7.50
N ALA A 631 5.56 22.12 8.09
CA ALA A 631 5.64 21.80 9.52
C ALA A 631 5.29 22.97 10.45
N SER A 632 5.55 24.21 10.02
CA SER A 632 5.24 25.42 10.82
C SER A 632 3.74 25.71 10.93
N THR A 633 2.92 25.12 10.06
CA THR A 633 1.46 25.31 10.02
C THR A 633 0.68 24.19 10.70
N LEU A 634 1.37 23.16 11.22
CA LEU A 634 0.73 22.02 11.86
C LEU A 634 -0.03 22.46 13.12
N ALA A 635 -1.32 22.15 13.16
CA ALA A 635 -2.17 22.45 14.30
C ALA A 635 -3.28 21.40 14.48
N TRP A 636 -3.59 21.08 15.74
CA TRP A 636 -4.78 20.30 16.06
C TRP A 636 -6.01 21.22 15.99
N LYS A 637 -6.97 20.89 15.12
CA LYS A 637 -8.19 21.67 15.00
C LYS A 637 -9.06 21.48 16.24
N PRO A 638 -9.50 22.54 16.95
CA PRO A 638 -10.37 22.40 18.11
C PRO A 638 -11.65 21.64 17.77
N VAL A 639 -12.08 20.76 18.69
CA VAL A 639 -13.38 20.08 18.57
C VAL A 639 -14.49 20.98 19.10
N ASP A 640 -15.70 20.78 18.60
CA ASP A 640 -16.87 21.50 19.08
C ASP A 640 -17.07 21.32 20.59
N ASP A 641 -17.36 22.42 21.29
CA ASP A 641 -17.53 22.45 22.75
C ASP A 641 -19.00 22.39 23.19
N TYR A 642 -19.85 21.68 22.43
CA TYR A 642 -21.26 21.56 22.77
C TYR A 642 -21.49 20.56 23.91
N LYS A 643 -22.62 20.70 24.60
CA LYS A 643 -23.12 19.72 25.58
C LYS A 643 -24.37 19.04 25.04
N ILE A 644 -24.59 17.80 25.46
CA ILE A 644 -25.74 16.98 25.01
C ILE A 644 -27.12 17.56 25.39
N PHE A 645 -27.17 18.54 26.30
CA PHE A 645 -28.41 19.19 26.74
C PHE A 645 -28.57 20.61 26.18
N ASP A 646 -27.68 21.05 25.29
CA ASP A 646 -27.77 22.37 24.67
C ASP A 646 -28.98 22.43 23.71
N ARG A 647 -29.64 23.60 23.64
CA ARG A 647 -30.93 23.78 22.95
C ARG A 647 -30.92 23.40 21.46
N ASN A 648 -29.77 23.51 20.78
CA ASN A 648 -29.62 23.27 19.34
C ASN A 648 -28.86 21.96 19.02
N VAL A 649 -28.76 21.05 19.98
CA VAL A 649 -28.05 19.78 19.85
C VAL A 649 -29.07 18.64 19.95
N ALA A 650 -29.06 17.73 18.97
CA ALA A 650 -29.99 16.62 18.89
C ALA A 650 -29.30 15.26 18.74
N LYS A 651 -29.81 14.26 19.47
CA LYS A 651 -29.40 12.86 19.34
C LYS A 651 -29.67 12.36 17.90
N GLY A 652 -28.71 11.63 17.33
CA GLY A 652 -28.78 11.08 15.97
C GLY A 652 -28.43 12.07 14.86
N ARG A 653 -28.36 13.37 15.17
CA ARG A 653 -27.90 14.43 14.25
C ARG A 653 -26.52 14.94 14.64
N ASP A 654 -26.36 15.39 15.89
CA ASP A 654 -25.11 15.98 16.37
C ASP A 654 -24.26 14.94 17.12
N TYR A 655 -24.89 14.01 17.83
CA TYR A 655 -24.21 12.95 18.55
C TYR A 655 -24.99 11.63 18.56
N HIS A 656 -24.26 10.52 18.59
CA HIS A 656 -24.79 9.19 18.86
C HIS A 656 -24.75 8.89 20.36
N THR A 657 -25.69 8.09 20.85
CA THR A 657 -25.70 7.61 22.25
C THR A 657 -25.70 6.09 22.23
N MET A 658 -24.67 5.46 22.81
CA MET A 658 -24.62 4.01 22.88
C MET A 658 -25.73 3.44 23.78
N SER A 659 -26.29 2.30 23.39
CA SER A 659 -27.28 1.54 24.16
C SER A 659 -27.10 0.05 23.92
N TYR A 660 -27.84 -0.80 24.64
CA TYR A 660 -27.86 -2.24 24.36
C TYR A 660 -28.08 -2.52 22.86
N GLU A 661 -29.01 -1.85 22.21
CA GLU A 661 -29.33 -2.14 20.80
C GLU A 661 -28.39 -1.46 19.80
N SER A 662 -27.65 -0.42 20.19
CA SER A 662 -26.76 0.33 19.30
C SER A 662 -25.44 0.69 19.99
N ARG A 663 -24.50 -0.25 19.91
CA ARG A 663 -23.17 -0.20 20.56
C ARG A 663 -22.06 -0.73 19.67
N SER A 664 -22.30 -0.86 18.37
CA SER A 664 -21.31 -1.34 17.41
C SER A 664 -20.49 -0.18 16.87
N ILE A 665 -19.20 -0.42 16.62
CA ILE A 665 -18.34 0.46 15.84
C ILE A 665 -17.68 -0.34 14.73
N ASP A 666 -17.69 0.23 13.53
CA ASP A 666 -17.11 -0.36 12.33
C ASP A 666 -15.60 -0.15 12.31
N LEU A 667 -14.87 -1.21 11.96
CA LEU A 667 -13.42 -1.26 11.89
C LEU A 667 -13.02 -1.27 10.41
N ASP A 668 -13.02 -0.09 9.81
CA ASP A 668 -12.77 0.10 8.38
C ASP A 668 -11.55 0.96 8.07
N ASP A 669 -11.05 0.74 6.86
CA ASP A 669 -10.02 1.52 6.21
C ASP A 669 -10.69 2.24 5.04
N ILE A 670 -10.76 3.57 5.12
CA ILE A 670 -11.43 4.42 4.16
C ILE A 670 -10.36 5.12 3.31
N MET A 671 -10.25 4.70 2.06
CA MET A 671 -9.38 5.29 1.03
C MET A 671 -9.92 4.97 -0.38
N LYS A 672 -9.48 5.72 -1.39
CA LYS A 672 -9.62 5.31 -2.79
C LYS A 672 -8.47 4.38 -3.15
N MET A 673 -8.78 3.12 -3.48
CA MET A 673 -7.75 2.14 -3.85
C MET A 673 -7.19 2.37 -5.25
N ASP A 674 -8.00 2.86 -6.18
CA ASP A 674 -7.64 2.97 -7.60
C ASP A 674 -7.19 4.37 -8.02
N ASP A 675 -7.19 5.34 -7.10
CA ASP A 675 -7.00 6.74 -7.43
C ASP A 675 -6.17 7.48 -6.38
N ASN A 676 -4.93 7.80 -6.77
CA ASN A 676 -3.96 8.51 -5.96
C ASN A 676 -4.03 10.04 -6.11
N SER A 677 -5.02 10.59 -6.81
CA SER A 677 -5.21 12.04 -6.92
C SER A 677 -5.92 12.67 -5.72
N PHE A 678 -6.34 11.86 -4.73
CA PHE A 678 -7.15 12.30 -3.59
C PHE A 678 -6.39 12.24 -2.26
N VAL A 679 -6.68 13.22 -1.40
CA VAL A 679 -6.17 13.31 -0.02
C VAL A 679 -7.29 13.59 0.97
N VAL A 680 -7.09 13.17 2.22
CA VAL A 680 -8.04 13.38 3.30
C VAL A 680 -8.05 14.84 3.74
N THR A 681 -9.23 15.43 3.75
CA THR A 681 -9.48 16.82 4.16
C THR A 681 -10.51 16.91 5.28
N GLY A 682 -11.14 15.81 5.67
CA GLY A 682 -12.07 15.80 6.78
C GLY A 682 -12.52 14.40 7.16
N VAL A 683 -13.13 14.29 8.33
CA VAL A 683 -13.53 13.03 8.94
C VAL A 683 -14.84 13.25 9.70
N ARG A 684 -15.70 12.22 9.75
CA ARG A 684 -16.87 12.20 10.64
C ARG A 684 -17.33 10.78 10.91
N PHE A 685 -18.16 10.63 11.93
CA PHE A 685 -18.97 9.42 12.08
C PHE A 685 -20.38 9.68 11.60
N ARG A 686 -21.00 8.65 11.04
CA ARG A 686 -22.44 8.57 10.86
C ARG A 686 -22.96 7.30 11.53
N VAL A 687 -24.27 7.23 11.70
CA VAL A 687 -24.94 6.02 12.20
C VAL A 687 -25.51 5.26 11.01
N LEU A 688 -25.01 4.04 10.76
CA LEU A 688 -25.53 3.14 9.74
C LEU A 688 -26.16 1.92 10.44
N GLY A 689 -27.50 1.87 10.45
CA GLY A 689 -28.23 0.90 11.27
C GLY A 689 -27.95 1.11 12.76
N ALA A 690 -27.27 0.16 13.40
CA ALA A 690 -26.88 0.22 14.81
C ALA A 690 -25.40 0.56 15.04
N HIS A 691 -24.65 0.87 13.97
CA HIS A 691 -23.19 0.97 13.96
C HIS A 691 -22.73 2.42 13.83
N LEU A 692 -21.65 2.76 14.55
CA LEU A 692 -20.83 3.92 14.25
C LEU A 692 -19.95 3.61 13.03
N ASN A 693 -20.24 4.28 11.92
CA ASN A 693 -19.59 4.08 10.64
C ASN A 693 -18.72 5.30 10.31
N LEU A 694 -17.46 5.06 9.95
CA LEU A 694 -16.47 6.11 9.66
C LEU A 694 -16.65 6.64 8.23
N GLU A 695 -16.64 7.96 8.08
CA GLU A 695 -16.61 8.65 6.80
C GLU A 695 -15.36 9.54 6.70
N ALA A 696 -14.70 9.50 5.55
CA ALA A 696 -13.57 10.37 5.21
C ALA A 696 -13.95 11.30 4.04
N ARG A 697 -13.65 12.58 4.16
CA ARG A 697 -13.79 13.57 3.08
C ARG A 697 -12.52 13.60 2.26
N LEU A 698 -12.59 13.11 1.05
CA LEU A 698 -11.49 13.04 0.10
C LEU A 698 -11.58 14.21 -0.88
N SER A 699 -10.49 14.95 -1.05
CA SER A 699 -10.37 16.06 -1.99
C SER A 699 -9.26 15.81 -3.00
N GLU A 700 -9.52 16.11 -4.26
CA GLU A 700 -8.52 16.03 -5.32
C GLU A 700 -7.43 17.10 -5.12
N PHE A 701 -6.18 16.79 -5.50
CA PHE A 701 -5.08 17.74 -5.44
C PHE A 701 -4.10 17.57 -6.61
N ASP A 702 -3.48 18.67 -7.02
CA ASP A 702 -2.36 18.66 -7.96
C ASP A 702 -1.08 18.31 -7.20
N PHE A 703 -0.53 17.11 -7.43
CA PHE A 703 0.71 16.70 -6.77
C PHE A 703 1.90 17.60 -7.10
N LYS A 704 2.04 18.09 -8.34
CA LYS A 704 3.20 18.89 -8.72
C LYS A 704 3.19 20.25 -8.02
N ARG A 705 2.03 20.90 -7.96
CA ARG A 705 1.84 22.22 -7.34
C ARG A 705 1.65 22.12 -5.82
N GLY A 706 1.11 21.00 -5.34
CA GLY A 706 0.72 20.83 -3.94
C GLY A 706 -0.52 21.63 -3.58
N GLU A 707 -1.48 21.74 -4.49
CA GLU A 707 -2.68 22.56 -4.33
C GLU A 707 -3.95 21.71 -4.46
N LEU A 708 -4.92 21.91 -3.56
CA LEU A 708 -6.24 21.29 -3.64
C LEU A 708 -7.01 21.80 -4.87
N VAL A 709 -7.64 20.89 -5.62
CA VAL A 709 -8.41 21.22 -6.82
C VAL A 709 -9.88 21.41 -6.44
N GLN A 710 -10.33 22.67 -6.43
CA GLN A 710 -11.72 23.06 -6.14
C GLN A 710 -12.35 22.29 -4.96
N PRO A 711 -11.73 22.32 -3.76
CA PRO A 711 -12.12 21.47 -2.63
C PRO A 711 -13.47 21.82 -1.99
N GLU A 712 -14.19 22.84 -2.46
CA GLU A 712 -15.57 23.08 -2.03
C GLU A 712 -16.59 22.32 -2.88
N VAL A 713 -16.23 21.95 -4.11
CA VAL A 713 -17.12 21.33 -5.09
C VAL A 713 -16.74 19.89 -5.37
N ASN A 714 -15.43 19.59 -5.49
CA ASN A 714 -14.93 18.30 -5.95
C ASN A 714 -14.71 17.28 -4.83
N SER A 715 -14.88 17.67 -3.57
CA SER A 715 -14.66 16.76 -2.44
C SER A 715 -15.80 15.77 -2.26
N VAL A 716 -15.47 14.52 -1.95
CA VAL A 716 -16.43 13.43 -1.78
C VAL A 716 -16.29 12.83 -0.38
N TRP A 717 -17.42 12.56 0.27
CA TRP A 717 -17.45 11.74 1.48
C TRP A 717 -17.50 10.28 1.08
N GLN A 718 -16.52 9.51 1.54
CA GLN A 718 -16.41 8.08 1.30
C GLN A 718 -16.53 7.29 2.60
N SER A 719 -17.18 6.12 2.52
CA SER A 719 -17.40 5.17 3.62
C SER A 719 -17.42 3.75 3.08
N ASN A 720 -17.36 2.78 4.01
CA ASN A 720 -17.75 1.40 3.74
C ASN A 720 -19.21 1.20 4.20
N ASP A 721 -20.10 0.97 3.23
CA ASP A 721 -21.54 0.85 3.45
C ASP A 721 -21.98 -0.61 3.66
N ASN A 722 -21.03 -1.54 3.76
CA ASN A 722 -21.30 -2.94 4.06
C ASN A 722 -21.95 -3.07 5.44
N THR A 723 -23.07 -3.79 5.46
CA THR A 723 -23.87 -4.08 6.66
C THR A 723 -23.91 -5.56 6.95
N ASP A 724 -24.44 -5.91 8.13
CA ASP A 724 -24.67 -7.29 8.59
C ASP A 724 -25.59 -8.12 7.67
N VAL A 725 -26.30 -7.47 6.74
CA VAL A 725 -27.24 -8.09 5.80
C VAL A 725 -26.89 -7.83 4.32
N SER A 726 -25.81 -7.10 4.05
CA SER A 726 -25.32 -6.86 2.69
C SER A 726 -24.67 -8.10 2.07
N GLY A 727 -24.51 -8.12 0.74
CA GLY A 727 -23.88 -9.24 0.02
C GLY A 727 -22.44 -9.50 0.49
N GLU A 728 -21.68 -8.44 0.76
CA GLU A 728 -20.36 -8.48 1.39
C GLU A 728 -20.47 -8.27 2.91
N ARG A 729 -21.08 -9.24 3.58
CA ARG A 729 -21.41 -9.14 5.00
C ARG A 729 -20.20 -8.83 5.88
N ARG A 730 -20.36 -7.80 6.71
CA ARG A 730 -19.39 -7.40 7.73
C ARG A 730 -19.26 -8.47 8.83
N GLN A 731 -18.03 -8.75 9.28
CA GLN A 731 -17.75 -9.76 10.30
C GLN A 731 -17.67 -9.18 11.72
N LYS A 732 -18.40 -9.79 12.67
CA LYS A 732 -18.37 -9.42 14.09
C LYS A 732 -17.17 -10.03 14.81
N LEU A 733 -16.36 -9.19 15.44
CA LEU A 733 -15.35 -9.61 16.43
C LEU A 733 -16.03 -9.90 17.77
N LYS A 734 -15.95 -11.16 18.21
CA LYS A 734 -16.57 -11.61 19.46
C LYS A 734 -15.62 -11.39 20.64
N ILE A 735 -16.01 -10.52 21.58
CA ILE A 735 -15.39 -10.38 22.89
C ILE A 735 -16.36 -10.86 23.97
N HIS A 736 -15.93 -11.86 24.76
CA HIS A 736 -16.76 -12.44 25.83
C HIS A 736 -15.89 -12.78 27.04
N ASN A 737 -16.41 -12.49 28.23
CA ASN A 737 -15.74 -12.74 29.52
C ASN A 737 -14.26 -12.28 29.56
N VAL A 738 -14.02 -11.05 29.11
CA VAL A 738 -12.67 -10.45 29.03
C VAL A 738 -12.39 -9.55 30.23
N ASP A 739 -11.12 -9.46 30.64
CA ASP A 739 -10.71 -8.51 31.69
C ASP A 739 -10.57 -7.10 31.12
N VAL A 740 -10.43 -6.10 31.99
CA VAL A 740 -10.13 -4.72 31.60
C VAL A 740 -8.76 -4.63 30.92
N PRO A 741 -8.63 -3.90 29.81
CA PRO A 741 -7.43 -3.93 28.98
C PRO A 741 -6.18 -3.42 29.70
N THR A 742 -6.31 -2.48 30.64
CA THR A 742 -5.16 -1.88 31.34
C THR A 742 -4.52 -2.76 32.41
N ARG A 743 -5.05 -3.97 32.67
CA ARG A 743 -4.46 -4.94 33.61
C ARG A 743 -3.40 -5.83 32.95
N THR A 744 -3.31 -5.85 31.61
CA THR A 744 -2.25 -6.59 30.91
C THR A 744 -0.89 -5.92 31.12
N VAL A 745 0.16 -6.73 31.28
CA VAL A 745 1.56 -6.28 31.27
C VAL A 745 2.17 -6.36 29.88
N VAL A 746 1.50 -7.03 28.94
CA VAL A 746 1.97 -7.26 27.57
C VAL A 746 1.25 -6.32 26.62
N SER A 747 2.02 -5.61 25.79
CA SER A 747 1.51 -4.71 24.74
C SER A 747 0.57 -5.41 23.78
N SER A 748 -0.57 -4.81 23.48
CA SER A 748 -1.59 -5.29 22.56
C SER A 748 -1.13 -5.34 21.10
N LEU A 749 -1.76 -6.22 20.32
CA LEU A 749 -1.50 -6.40 18.88
C LEU A 749 -2.78 -6.10 18.11
N VAL A 750 -2.63 -5.56 16.90
CA VAL A 750 -3.75 -5.35 15.97
C VAL A 750 -4.44 -6.69 15.71
N ALA A 751 -5.73 -6.76 15.99
CA ALA A 751 -6.53 -7.98 15.84
C ALA A 751 -7.58 -7.84 14.73
N SER A 752 -7.99 -6.61 14.41
CA SER A 752 -9.02 -6.35 13.40
C SER A 752 -8.48 -6.24 11.98
N LYS A 753 -9.34 -6.49 11.01
CA LYS A 753 -9.16 -6.24 9.58
C LYS A 753 -10.27 -5.31 9.05
N HIS A 754 -10.08 -4.82 7.83
CA HIS A 754 -11.11 -4.07 7.10
C HIS A 754 -12.40 -4.90 6.97
N ASN A 755 -13.57 -4.24 6.98
CA ASN A 755 -14.89 -4.86 6.91
C ASN A 755 -15.24 -5.75 8.11
N GLU A 756 -14.74 -5.39 9.30
CA GLU A 756 -15.14 -5.98 10.58
C GLU A 756 -15.86 -4.95 11.47
N TYR A 757 -16.49 -5.40 12.54
CA TYR A 757 -16.98 -4.53 13.61
C TYR A 757 -16.81 -5.16 14.98
N ILE A 758 -16.85 -4.31 16.01
CA ILE A 758 -16.86 -4.74 17.41
C ILE A 758 -17.95 -4.01 18.18
N GLU A 759 -18.49 -4.67 19.20
CA GLU A 759 -19.47 -4.10 20.11
C GLU A 759 -18.82 -3.70 21.43
N PHE A 760 -19.26 -2.58 21.99
CA PHE A 760 -18.97 -2.24 23.38
C PHE A 760 -19.84 -3.10 24.29
N VAL A 761 -19.21 -3.91 25.14
CA VAL A 761 -19.87 -4.84 26.06
C VAL A 761 -19.28 -4.71 27.46
N ASN A 762 -19.85 -5.41 28.43
CA ASN A 762 -19.31 -5.44 29.78
C ASN A 762 -18.05 -6.30 29.90
N SER A 763 -17.20 -5.95 30.86
CA SER A 763 -16.11 -6.79 31.34
C SER A 763 -16.64 -8.11 31.93
N GLY A 764 -15.77 -9.10 32.06
CA GLY A 764 -16.10 -10.41 32.58
C GLY A 764 -16.67 -10.34 34.00
N MET A 765 -17.70 -11.14 34.26
CA MET A 765 -18.37 -11.17 35.56
C MET A 765 -17.41 -11.62 36.67
N ASP A 766 -16.70 -12.73 36.48
CA ASP A 766 -15.76 -13.24 37.50
C ASP A 766 -14.51 -12.33 37.62
N LYS A 767 -14.10 -11.68 36.52
CA LYS A 767 -12.87 -10.87 36.45
C LYS A 767 -13.02 -9.46 37.01
N ASP A 768 -14.19 -8.84 36.82
CA ASP A 768 -14.41 -7.43 37.13
C ASP A 768 -15.85 -7.10 37.55
N ALA A 769 -16.65 -8.11 37.93
CA ALA A 769 -18.07 -7.95 38.29
C ALA A 769 -18.89 -7.19 37.22
N ALA A 770 -18.48 -7.32 35.95
CA ALA A 770 -19.07 -6.60 34.80
C ALA A 770 -19.13 -5.07 34.98
N GLN A 771 -18.19 -4.48 35.72
CA GLN A 771 -18.24 -3.07 36.10
C GLN A 771 -17.63 -2.09 35.10
N SER A 772 -16.88 -2.57 34.12
CA SER A 772 -16.27 -1.75 33.06
C SER A 772 -16.89 -2.08 31.71
N THR A 773 -16.98 -1.08 30.83
CA THR A 773 -17.37 -1.28 29.42
C THR A 773 -16.11 -1.38 28.58
N VAL A 774 -15.99 -2.44 27.80
CA VAL A 774 -14.85 -2.74 26.91
C VAL A 774 -15.34 -2.87 25.46
N PRO A 775 -14.51 -2.55 24.45
CA PRO A 775 -13.13 -2.07 24.53
C PRO A 775 -13.00 -0.65 25.09
N TYR A 776 -11.79 -0.27 25.50
CA TYR A 776 -11.46 1.14 25.80
C TYR A 776 -11.09 1.88 24.51
N LEU A 777 -11.03 3.21 24.55
CA LEU A 777 -10.56 4.04 23.44
C LEU A 777 -9.10 4.44 23.68
N ASP A 778 -8.23 4.17 22.72
CA ASP A 778 -6.88 4.74 22.70
C ASP A 778 -6.97 6.19 22.19
N ILE A 779 -6.56 7.14 23.01
CA ILE A 779 -6.68 8.58 22.73
C ILE A 779 -5.34 9.21 22.33
N GLN A 780 -4.30 8.39 22.13
CA GLN A 780 -2.99 8.89 21.71
C GLN A 780 -3.02 9.51 20.31
N ASP A 781 -2.16 10.49 20.09
CA ASP A 781 -1.98 11.16 18.80
C ASP A 781 -1.42 10.19 17.74
N VAL A 782 -2.16 10.02 16.64
CA VAL A 782 -1.72 9.25 15.48
C VAL A 782 -1.28 10.21 14.39
N VAL A 783 0.04 10.37 14.26
CA VAL A 783 0.69 11.30 13.33
C VAL A 783 1.89 10.61 12.68
N SER A 784 2.27 11.07 11.48
CA SER A 784 3.51 10.66 10.83
C SER A 784 4.64 11.67 11.08
N SER A 785 5.88 11.21 11.10
CA SER A 785 7.06 12.08 11.22
C SER A 785 8.10 11.72 10.16
N PRO A 786 8.32 12.53 9.10
CA PRO A 786 7.72 13.83 8.87
C PRO A 786 6.21 13.77 8.58
N PRO A 787 5.49 14.88 8.75
CA PRO A 787 4.08 14.97 8.35
C PRO A 787 3.93 14.79 6.83
N VAL A 788 2.97 13.98 6.41
CA VAL A 788 2.61 13.78 4.99
C VAL A 788 1.10 13.89 4.81
N PRO A 789 0.61 14.22 3.60
CA PRO A 789 -0.81 14.09 3.30
C PRO A 789 -1.25 12.64 3.47
N LEU A 790 -2.51 12.46 3.87
CA LEU A 790 -3.11 11.15 4.05
C LEU A 790 -3.94 10.77 2.83
N ALA A 791 -3.76 9.56 2.31
CA ALA A 791 -4.63 8.99 1.28
C ALA A 791 -5.90 8.37 1.88
N GLY A 792 -5.86 8.06 3.18
CA GLY A 792 -6.99 7.47 3.89
C GLY A 792 -6.81 7.46 5.40
N ILE A 793 -7.85 6.99 6.06
CA ILE A 793 -7.92 6.85 7.52
C ILE A 793 -8.68 5.58 7.88
N GLY A 794 -8.55 5.11 9.11
CA GLY A 794 -9.35 3.99 9.57
C GLY A 794 -9.51 3.93 11.08
N ILE A 795 -10.39 3.05 11.53
CA ILE A 795 -10.51 2.64 12.93
C ILE A 795 -10.10 1.18 13.03
N TYR A 796 -9.28 0.86 14.03
CA TYR A 796 -8.84 -0.51 14.27
C TYR A 796 -9.00 -0.89 15.75
N TYR A 797 -8.96 -2.19 16.00
CA TYR A 797 -9.00 -2.79 17.31
C TYR A 797 -7.72 -3.59 17.56
N LYS A 798 -7.08 -3.32 18.72
CA LYS A 798 -5.91 -4.06 19.21
C LYS A 798 -6.19 -4.68 20.57
N THR A 799 -5.71 -5.90 20.79
CA THR A 799 -5.96 -6.62 22.04
C THR A 799 -4.90 -7.68 22.36
N ARG A 800 -5.06 -8.32 23.52
CA ARG A 800 -4.42 -9.58 23.90
C ARG A 800 -5.48 -10.60 24.33
N PRO A 801 -5.21 -11.91 24.15
CA PRO A 801 -6.12 -12.96 24.61
C PRO A 801 -6.52 -12.77 26.08
N GLY A 802 -7.83 -12.78 26.35
CA GLY A 802 -8.39 -12.65 27.69
C GLY A 802 -8.66 -11.22 28.17
N PHE A 803 -8.30 -10.19 27.39
CA PHE A 803 -8.48 -8.76 27.71
C PHE A 803 -9.38 -8.06 26.68
N GLY A 804 -10.05 -6.98 27.12
CA GLY A 804 -11.04 -6.26 26.31
C GLY A 804 -10.50 -5.36 25.20
N GLY A 805 -9.17 -5.15 25.15
CA GLY A 805 -8.49 -4.36 24.11
C GLY A 805 -8.85 -2.87 24.02
N PHE A 806 -8.36 -2.26 22.95
CA PHE A 806 -8.52 -0.84 22.63
C PHE A 806 -9.00 -0.63 21.20
N VAL A 807 -9.94 0.29 21.01
CA VAL A 807 -10.31 0.85 19.70
C VAL A 807 -9.56 2.15 19.49
N ALA A 808 -8.97 2.33 18.32
CA ALA A 808 -8.05 3.42 18.04
C ALA A 808 -8.15 3.88 16.56
N PRO A 809 -7.85 5.15 16.26
CA PRO A 809 -7.71 5.60 14.88
C PRO A 809 -6.38 5.15 14.30
N LYS A 810 -6.31 4.98 12.98
CA LYS A 810 -5.08 4.83 12.21
C LYS A 810 -5.12 5.72 10.98
N ILE A 811 -3.95 6.09 10.48
CA ILE A 811 -3.79 6.92 9.29
C ILE A 811 -3.14 6.11 8.17
N ILE A 812 -3.48 6.43 6.92
CA ILE A 812 -2.91 5.80 5.73
C ILE A 812 -2.20 6.90 4.95
N THR A 813 -0.87 6.81 4.89
CA THR A 813 -0.05 7.83 4.23
C THR A 813 -0.23 7.82 2.71
N TYR A 814 0.04 8.97 2.07
CA TYR A 814 -0.01 9.11 0.63
C TYR A 814 0.89 8.09 -0.08
N ASP A 815 0.41 7.52 -1.20
CA ASP A 815 1.19 6.58 -2.01
C ASP A 815 2.09 7.34 -2.99
N PHE A 816 3.40 7.33 -2.73
CA PHE A 816 4.37 7.97 -3.60
C PHE A 816 4.81 7.08 -4.79
N SER A 817 4.43 5.80 -4.81
CA SER A 817 4.84 4.84 -5.84
C SER A 817 4.48 5.24 -7.29
N PRO A 818 3.35 5.90 -7.59
CA PRO A 818 3.03 6.33 -8.97
C PRO A 818 3.97 7.41 -9.51
N HIS A 819 4.67 8.12 -8.63
CA HIS A 819 5.59 9.20 -8.99
C HIS A 819 7.02 8.71 -9.22
N VAL A 820 7.29 7.43 -8.92
CA VAL A 820 8.58 6.75 -9.19
C VAL A 820 8.64 6.39 -10.68
N GLN A 821 9.29 7.24 -11.48
CA GLN A 821 9.39 7.06 -12.92
C GLN A 821 10.78 6.60 -13.32
N VAL A 822 10.86 5.37 -13.81
CA VAL A 822 12.09 4.83 -14.40
C VAL A 822 12.36 5.59 -15.71
N PRO A 823 13.53 6.27 -15.85
CA PRO A 823 13.94 6.89 -17.09
C PRO A 823 13.94 5.85 -18.21
N LYS A 824 13.25 6.13 -19.32
CA LYS A 824 13.33 5.26 -20.50
C LYS A 824 14.66 5.52 -21.18
N ASN A 825 15.54 4.52 -21.25
CA ASN A 825 16.72 4.57 -22.10
C ASN A 825 16.25 4.73 -23.56
N THR A 826 16.42 5.93 -24.11
CA THR A 826 16.36 6.16 -25.55
C THR A 826 17.69 5.76 -26.16
N ASN A 827 17.91 4.47 -26.38
CA ASN A 827 18.99 3.98 -27.24
C ASN A 827 18.45 3.69 -28.62
#